data_AF-A0A951JHB9-F1
#
_entry.id   AF-A0A951JHB9-F1
#
_cell.length_a   1.000
_cell.length_b   1.000
_cell.length_c   1.000
_cell.angle_alpha   90.00
_cell.angle_beta   90.00
_cell.angle_gamma   90.00
#
_symmetry.space_group_name_H-M   'P 1'
#
loop_
_entity.id
_entity.type
_entity.pdbx_description
1 polymer ?
#
loop_
_entity_poly.entity_id
_entity_poly.type
_entity_poly.pdbx_seq_one_letter_code
_entity_poly.pdbx_strand_id
1 'polypeptide(L)'
;MWKKILKFLLWLLIFALVAAAVTGIVLFLGKEIEDALVVNVIVFGTWFVIWIIRRTYVRLRARAQARRVINEDEPDPEAGIPTRELLRNLKKRWQGAMRSIRQSQLRQHGNPVYVLPWYMVIGRPRSGKSTAMKNARLLSPLLESLDHDNGQTRNLDFWLYEDAIVIDTAGRYAVPDNAQRDRLEWAALLDMLANHKEKEPLNGLVIVAAADRLLKCSEQELMEEGRQVRASMSELMTRLEVKLPVYLMITKADLVPGFTEWAGHFPDDVTAQALGQLLEDEHGTVMERVNSALDALIMRTKELRLVLLDRKRNVDSAVIDFPETLDTLRRGLNAFANGALAENTYQETPYLRGLFMSSSEQASNEKKNAPTTPRGLFLKEFFTRVMPPDRDLLRTLPKAQRLRRLALQYGMSIGGAVVVLAFLALSGMFFTDMRNLQQLHADIDPVAVDDSDVVSRFHSLAEIRRVIEALEATEATWLVPWAMPNGETMALQAMKRRYLRGFETGVLALLDARRDRLFDEMNRNVTDPRRGDLLLGLTREINLLGARLANDELNPPAALPVMTPEYLSLLEAEFGADVAIEFHDAWLAWLAWQENDAVIRARRDNSRATLIASLEAAPGDVQWLVRLANRQGLDDVGLDEFWPGSARVNDAPSVAAAYTTAGNDFIQSVLAEIDAALLGNAGSDATVAALATAFD
;
A
#
# COMPACT_ATOMS: atom_id res chain seq x y z
N MET A 1 26.05 -13.74 -12.71
CA MET A 1 25.38 -12.51 -13.20
C MET A 1 24.26 -12.83 -14.20
N TRP A 2 24.50 -13.74 -15.15
CA TRP A 2 23.56 -14.15 -16.21
C TRP A 2 22.13 -14.51 -15.75
N LYS A 3 21.97 -15.30 -14.67
CA LYS A 3 20.64 -15.69 -14.15
C LYS A 3 19.80 -14.50 -13.64
N LYS A 4 20.42 -13.40 -13.21
CA LYS A 4 19.70 -12.18 -12.80
C LYS A 4 19.29 -11.34 -14.01
N ILE A 5 20.17 -11.26 -15.00
CA ILE A 5 19.92 -10.59 -16.28
C ILE A 5 18.78 -11.29 -17.03
N LEU A 6 18.79 -12.63 -17.08
CA LEU A 6 17.74 -13.41 -17.73
C LEU A 6 16.37 -13.25 -17.04
N LYS A 7 16.34 -13.19 -15.70
CA LYS A 7 15.12 -12.91 -14.95
C LYS A 7 14.60 -11.49 -15.18
N PHE A 8 15.51 -10.51 -15.29
CA PHE A 8 15.15 -9.14 -15.60
C PHE A 8 14.57 -9.02 -17.02
N LEU A 9 15.23 -9.64 -18.01
CA LEU A 9 14.74 -9.74 -19.39
C LEU A 9 13.39 -10.45 -19.49
N LEU A 10 13.18 -11.53 -18.73
CA LEU A 10 11.90 -12.23 -18.70
C LEU A 10 10.77 -11.33 -18.15
N TRP A 11 11.02 -10.61 -17.06
CA TRP A 11 10.04 -9.67 -16.51
C TRP A 11 9.76 -8.50 -17.45
N LEU A 12 10.80 -7.98 -18.10
CA LEU A 12 10.67 -6.93 -19.11
C LEU A 12 9.87 -7.39 -20.33
N LEU A 13 10.08 -8.65 -20.76
CA LEU A 13 9.29 -9.28 -21.83
C LEU A 13 7.83 -9.42 -21.42
N ILE A 14 7.55 -9.91 -20.20
CA ILE A 14 6.18 -10.07 -19.70
C ILE A 14 5.49 -8.69 -19.64
N PHE A 15 6.18 -7.66 -19.14
CA PHE A 15 5.63 -6.31 -19.09
C PHE A 15 5.36 -5.74 -20.49
N ALA A 16 6.28 -5.96 -21.44
CA ALA A 16 6.08 -5.55 -22.82
C ALA A 16 4.89 -6.27 -23.49
N LEU A 17 4.71 -7.57 -23.19
CA LEU A 17 3.64 -8.39 -23.75
C LEU A 17 2.27 -8.01 -23.18
N VAL A 18 2.20 -7.73 -21.87
CA VAL A 18 0.99 -7.18 -21.22
C VAL A 18 0.67 -5.80 -21.79
N ALA A 19 1.68 -4.93 -21.95
CA ALA A 19 1.46 -3.60 -22.51
C ALA A 19 0.97 -3.65 -23.96
N ALA A 20 1.53 -4.56 -24.78
CA ALA A 20 1.10 -4.79 -26.14
C ALA A 20 -0.33 -5.35 -26.22
N ALA A 21 -0.70 -6.28 -25.32
CA ALA A 21 -2.04 -6.82 -25.24
C ALA A 21 -3.07 -5.75 -24.83
N VAL A 22 -2.77 -4.95 -23.81
CA VAL A 22 -3.63 -3.83 -23.39
C VAL A 22 -3.78 -2.81 -24.51
N THR A 23 -2.69 -2.45 -25.18
CA THR A 23 -2.72 -1.53 -26.32
C THR A 23 -3.53 -2.09 -27.48
N GLY A 24 -3.36 -3.38 -27.81
CA GLY A 24 -4.12 -4.04 -28.86
C GLY A 24 -5.63 -4.11 -28.57
N ILE A 25 -6.02 -4.33 -27.31
CA ILE A 25 -7.43 -4.31 -26.90
C ILE A 25 -8.01 -2.90 -27.04
N VAL A 26 -7.29 -1.87 -26.59
CA VAL A 26 -7.75 -0.47 -26.67
C VAL A 26 -7.88 -0.01 -28.12
N LEU A 27 -6.92 -0.36 -28.99
CA LEU A 27 -7.01 -0.08 -30.43
C LEU A 27 -8.13 -0.87 -31.11
N PHE A 28 -8.38 -2.11 -30.70
CA PHE A 28 -9.50 -2.92 -31.19
C PHE A 28 -10.88 -2.32 -30.82
N LEU A 29 -10.94 -1.62 -29.69
CA LEU A 29 -12.11 -0.84 -29.26
C LEU A 29 -12.25 0.51 -30.00
N GLY A 30 -11.41 0.79 -31.00
CA GLY A 30 -11.48 1.98 -31.85
C GLY A 30 -10.94 3.27 -31.21
N LYS A 31 -10.19 3.15 -30.11
CA LYS A 31 -9.62 4.27 -29.35
C LYS A 31 -8.23 4.66 -29.86
N GLU A 32 -7.79 5.88 -29.56
CA GLU A 32 -6.46 6.37 -29.97
C GLU A 32 -5.34 5.79 -29.10
N ILE A 33 -4.08 5.91 -29.57
CA ILE A 33 -2.90 5.39 -28.86
C ILE A 33 -2.70 6.07 -27.50
N GLU A 34 -3.18 7.29 -27.32
CA GLU A 34 -3.11 8.04 -26.06
C GLU A 34 -3.93 7.37 -24.95
N ASP A 35 -5.13 6.87 -25.27
CA ASP A 35 -5.96 6.13 -24.33
C ASP A 35 -5.31 4.81 -23.90
N ALA A 36 -4.60 4.15 -24.82
CA ALA A 36 -3.85 2.93 -24.50
C ALA A 36 -2.71 3.21 -23.50
N LEU A 37 -2.06 4.38 -23.60
CA LEU A 37 -1.03 4.80 -22.63
C LEU A 37 -1.62 5.03 -21.25
N VAL A 38 -2.77 5.69 -21.14
CA VAL A 38 -3.44 5.94 -19.86
C VAL A 38 -3.83 4.63 -19.17
N VAL A 39 -4.44 3.70 -19.90
CA VAL A 39 -4.83 2.38 -19.35
C VAL A 39 -3.59 1.59 -18.90
N ASN A 40 -2.49 1.63 -19.65
CA ASN A 40 -1.23 1.02 -19.24
C ASN A 40 -0.67 1.63 -17.95
N VAL A 41 -0.71 2.96 -17.81
CA VAL A 41 -0.26 3.65 -16.58
C VAL A 41 -1.12 3.25 -15.38
N ILE A 42 -2.43 3.10 -15.55
CA ILE A 42 -3.33 2.66 -14.48
C ILE A 42 -3.03 1.21 -14.08
N VAL A 43 -2.87 0.30 -15.04
CA VAL A 43 -2.57 -1.12 -14.78
C VAL A 43 -1.23 -1.28 -14.07
N PHE A 44 -0.16 -0.63 -14.57
CA PHE A 44 1.16 -0.70 -13.95
C PHE A 44 1.23 0.07 -12.63
N GLY A 45 0.54 1.21 -12.51
CA GLY A 45 0.42 1.99 -11.28
C GLY A 45 -0.25 1.17 -10.18
N THR A 46 -1.36 0.50 -10.48
CA THR A 46 -2.10 -0.35 -9.54
C THR A 46 -1.24 -1.53 -9.09
N TRP A 47 -0.57 -2.20 -10.03
CA TRP A 47 0.38 -3.27 -9.71
C TRP A 47 1.52 -2.79 -8.79
N PHE A 48 2.07 -1.60 -9.06
CA PHE A 48 3.15 -1.01 -8.28
C PHE A 48 2.70 -0.64 -6.85
N VAL A 49 1.49 -0.08 -6.70
CA VAL A 49 0.88 0.23 -5.40
C VAL A 49 0.65 -1.04 -4.60
N ILE A 50 0.07 -2.09 -5.20
CA ILE A 50 -0.12 -3.40 -4.55
C ILE A 50 1.23 -3.99 -4.12
N TRP A 51 2.27 -3.87 -4.95
CA TRP A 51 3.62 -4.31 -4.61
C TRP A 51 4.20 -3.54 -3.42
N ILE A 52 4.04 -2.22 -3.36
CA ILE A 52 4.46 -1.38 -2.23
C ILE A 52 3.71 -1.79 -0.97
N ILE A 53 2.38 -1.87 -1.02
CA ILE A 53 1.51 -2.23 0.12
C ILE A 53 1.91 -3.61 0.67
N ARG A 54 2.11 -4.60 -0.20
CA ARG A 54 2.55 -5.94 0.21
C ARG A 54 3.93 -5.88 0.86
N ARG A 55 4.86 -5.09 0.31
CA ARG A 55 6.21 -4.92 0.84
C ARG A 55 6.24 -4.18 2.18
N THR A 56 5.39 -3.18 2.38
CA THR A 56 5.25 -2.46 3.66
C THR A 56 4.51 -3.31 4.67
N TYR A 57 3.43 -4.01 4.31
CA TYR A 57 2.68 -4.90 5.21
C TYR A 57 3.56 -6.02 5.78
N VAL A 58 4.35 -6.71 4.94
CA VAL A 58 5.29 -7.75 5.41
C VAL A 58 6.36 -7.16 6.34
N ARG A 59 6.86 -5.95 6.05
CA ARG A 59 7.82 -5.25 6.92
C ARG A 59 7.21 -4.75 8.23
N LEU A 60 5.96 -4.32 8.21
CA LEU A 60 5.25 -3.79 9.38
C LEU A 60 4.82 -4.91 10.31
N ARG A 61 4.40 -6.07 9.79
CA ARG A 61 4.06 -7.25 10.60
C ARG A 61 5.28 -7.82 11.33
N ALA A 62 6.46 -7.82 10.68
CA ALA A 62 7.74 -8.13 11.31
C ALA A 62 8.11 -7.14 12.43
N ARG A 63 7.69 -5.86 12.33
CA ARG A 63 7.93 -4.83 13.36
C ARG A 63 6.89 -4.83 14.48
N ALA A 64 5.66 -5.22 14.20
CA ALA A 64 4.56 -5.24 15.18
C ALA A 64 4.73 -6.35 16.22
N GLN A 65 5.30 -7.49 15.84
CA GLN A 65 5.61 -8.60 16.75
C GLN A 65 6.75 -8.24 17.72
N ALA A 66 7.73 -7.44 17.27
CA ALA A 66 8.76 -6.88 18.13
C ALA A 66 8.24 -5.76 19.05
N ARG A 67 7.22 -5.00 18.65
CA ARG A 67 6.65 -3.90 19.46
C ARG A 67 5.70 -4.33 20.56
N ARG A 68 4.98 -5.46 20.41
CA ARG A 68 4.07 -5.95 21.45
C ARG A 68 4.78 -6.40 22.73
N VAL A 69 6.06 -6.77 22.63
CA VAL A 69 6.91 -7.15 23.78
C VAL A 69 7.69 -5.94 24.35
N ILE A 70 7.52 -4.73 23.78
CA ILE A 70 8.22 -3.50 24.21
C ILE A 70 7.28 -2.57 25.01
N ASN A 71 5.96 -2.81 24.98
CA ASN A 71 4.95 -1.95 25.60
C ASN A 71 4.37 -2.50 26.92
N GLU A 72 4.67 -3.74 27.27
CA GLU A 72 4.45 -4.28 28.62
C GLU A 72 5.84 -4.34 29.27
N ASP A 73 6.20 -3.32 30.04
CA ASP A 73 7.03 -3.45 31.24
C ASP A 73 7.19 -2.05 31.85
N GLU A 74 6.56 -1.87 33.01
CA GLU A 74 6.88 -0.84 33.99
C GLU A 74 8.38 -0.90 34.35
N PRO A 75 9.00 0.23 34.72
CA PRO A 75 10.39 0.24 35.14
C PRO A 75 10.56 -0.52 36.47
N ASP A 76 11.11 -1.73 36.41
CA ASP A 76 11.59 -2.47 37.58
C ASP A 76 12.72 -1.67 38.27
N PRO A 77 12.55 -1.23 39.54
CA PRO A 77 13.52 -0.40 40.27
C PRO A 77 14.84 -1.11 40.61
N GLU A 78 14.93 -2.44 40.50
CA GLU A 78 16.14 -3.19 40.89
C GLU A 78 17.18 -3.35 39.77
N ALA A 79 16.82 -3.06 38.51
CA ALA A 79 17.71 -3.21 37.37
C ALA A 79 18.36 -1.87 36.99
N GLY A 80 19.58 -1.61 37.47
CA GLY A 80 20.34 -0.36 37.25
C GLY A 80 20.63 0.07 35.80
N ILE A 81 20.11 -0.60 34.76
CA ILE A 81 20.12 -0.14 33.36
C ILE A 81 18.78 -0.49 32.68
N PRO A 82 18.06 0.49 32.09
CA PRO A 82 16.78 0.23 31.42
C PRO A 82 16.92 -0.64 30.16
N THR A 83 15.98 -1.57 29.95
CA THR A 83 15.96 -2.54 28.83
C THR A 83 16.14 -1.91 27.45
N ARG A 84 15.61 -0.69 27.25
CA ARG A 84 15.74 0.07 26.00
C ARG A 84 17.19 0.45 25.69
N GLU A 85 17.96 0.81 26.71
CA GLU A 85 19.35 1.23 26.56
C GLU A 85 20.25 0.04 26.19
N LEU A 86 19.99 -1.13 26.77
CA LEU A 86 20.68 -2.38 26.43
C LEU A 86 20.44 -2.78 24.97
N LEU A 87 19.18 -2.79 24.53
CA LEU A 87 18.85 -3.09 23.13
C LEU A 87 19.47 -2.08 22.17
N ARG A 88 19.56 -0.79 22.56
CA ARG A 88 20.23 0.24 21.78
C ARG A 88 21.74 -0.02 21.67
N ASN A 89 22.38 -0.41 22.78
CA ASN A 89 23.80 -0.75 22.82
C ASN A 89 24.11 -1.99 21.98
N LEU A 90 23.31 -3.05 22.12
CA LEU A 90 23.41 -4.27 21.29
C LEU A 90 23.30 -3.91 19.79
N LYS A 91 22.28 -3.13 19.42
CA LYS A 91 22.08 -2.69 18.03
C LYS A 91 23.23 -1.82 17.52
N LYS A 92 23.77 -0.92 18.34
CA LYS A 92 24.92 -0.07 17.97
C LYS A 92 26.16 -0.92 17.69
N ARG A 93 26.47 -1.90 18.55
CA ARG A 93 27.58 -2.85 18.36
C ARG A 93 27.40 -3.72 17.12
N TRP A 94 26.20 -4.28 16.94
CA TRP A 94 25.83 -5.04 15.73
C TRP A 94 26.06 -4.23 14.46
N GLN A 95 25.59 -2.97 14.43
CA GLN A 95 25.78 -2.09 13.29
C GLN A 95 27.26 -1.75 13.05
N GLY A 96 28.04 -1.56 14.12
CA GLY A 96 29.49 -1.38 14.04
C GLY A 96 30.17 -2.57 13.37
N ALA A 97 29.93 -3.78 13.88
CA ALA A 97 30.50 -5.01 13.34
C ALA A 97 30.10 -5.23 11.86
N MET A 98 28.83 -5.01 11.52
CA MET A 98 28.33 -5.15 10.15
C MET A 98 28.96 -4.12 9.20
N ARG A 99 29.27 -2.89 9.66
CA ARG A 99 30.00 -1.89 8.87
C ARG A 99 31.43 -2.36 8.62
N SER A 100 32.15 -2.80 9.66
CA SER A 100 33.52 -3.28 9.53
C SER A 100 33.62 -4.50 8.59
N ILE A 101 32.70 -5.48 8.71
CA ILE A 101 32.65 -6.63 7.77
C ILE A 101 32.44 -6.14 6.33
N ARG A 102 31.49 -5.21 6.10
CA ARG A 102 31.18 -4.70 4.76
C ARG A 102 32.29 -3.85 4.14
N GLN A 103 33.10 -3.18 4.97
CA GLN A 103 34.22 -2.33 4.54
C GLN A 103 35.54 -3.10 4.43
N SER A 104 35.60 -4.35 4.93
CA SER A 104 36.79 -5.19 4.84
C SER A 104 37.12 -5.65 3.41
N GLN A 105 38.33 -6.19 3.24
CA GLN A 105 38.81 -6.76 1.96
C GLN A 105 37.99 -7.95 1.47
N LEU A 106 37.09 -8.52 2.30
CA LEU A 106 36.13 -9.54 1.90
C LEU A 106 35.21 -9.07 0.76
N ARG A 107 35.06 -7.75 0.56
CA ARG A 107 34.29 -7.19 -0.56
C ARG A 107 34.86 -7.54 -1.93
N GLN A 108 36.17 -7.78 -2.03
CA GLN A 108 36.80 -8.20 -3.28
C GLN A 108 36.35 -9.61 -3.72
N HIS A 109 35.96 -10.44 -2.75
CA HIS A 109 35.59 -11.85 -2.97
C HIS A 109 34.07 -12.08 -3.06
N GLY A 110 33.25 -11.02 -3.02
CA GLY A 110 31.79 -11.10 -3.15
C GLY A 110 31.03 -10.27 -2.13
N ASN A 111 29.88 -10.77 -1.66
CA ASN A 111 29.15 -10.11 -0.57
C ASN A 111 29.86 -10.41 0.77
N PRO A 112 30.48 -9.42 1.45
CA PRO A 112 31.33 -9.65 2.62
C PRO A 112 30.68 -10.47 3.73
N VAL A 113 29.36 -10.36 3.88
CA VAL A 113 28.59 -11.07 4.91
C VAL A 113 28.52 -12.59 4.67
N TYR A 114 28.66 -13.02 3.42
CA TYR A 114 28.53 -14.44 3.01
C TYR A 114 29.85 -15.06 2.53
N VAL A 115 30.97 -14.32 2.55
CA VAL A 115 32.27 -14.88 2.17
C VAL A 115 32.68 -15.95 3.18
N LEU A 116 32.68 -15.60 4.47
CA LEU A 116 33.08 -16.48 5.56
C LEU A 116 31.88 -17.12 6.29
N PRO A 117 31.99 -18.37 6.75
CA PRO A 117 31.01 -19.01 7.65
C PRO A 117 30.98 -18.34 9.03
N TRP A 118 29.81 -18.33 9.68
CA TRP A 118 29.60 -17.69 10.98
C TRP A 118 29.34 -18.74 12.05
N TYR A 119 30.12 -18.74 13.13
CA TYR A 119 29.93 -19.62 14.29
C TYR A 119 29.55 -18.80 15.51
N MET A 120 28.82 -19.42 16.42
CA MET A 120 28.48 -18.79 17.69
C MET A 120 28.98 -19.65 18.84
N VAL A 121 29.55 -19.02 19.87
CA VAL A 121 30.00 -19.71 21.08
C VAL A 121 29.06 -19.37 22.22
N ILE A 122 28.46 -20.37 22.86
CA ILE A 122 27.54 -20.22 23.99
C ILE A 122 27.98 -21.09 25.18
N GLY A 123 27.63 -20.68 26.39
CA GLY A 123 27.93 -21.41 27.62
C GLY A 123 27.83 -20.51 28.84
N ARG A 124 27.88 -21.08 30.04
CA ARG A 124 27.71 -20.33 31.31
C ARG A 124 28.69 -19.16 31.46
N PRO A 125 28.34 -18.05 32.16
CA PRO A 125 29.30 -17.00 32.50
C PRO A 125 30.58 -17.57 33.14
N ARG A 126 31.73 -16.97 32.83
CA ARG A 126 33.07 -17.40 33.32
C ARG A 126 33.47 -18.84 32.98
N SER A 127 32.86 -19.46 31.98
CA SER A 127 33.29 -20.78 31.49
C SER A 127 34.60 -20.75 30.70
N GLY A 128 35.10 -19.56 30.28
CA GLY A 128 36.34 -19.43 29.51
C GLY A 128 36.15 -19.11 28.03
N LYS A 129 34.92 -18.83 27.56
CA LYS A 129 34.60 -18.45 26.17
C LYS A 129 35.53 -17.36 25.62
N SER A 130 35.44 -16.15 26.16
CA SER A 130 36.20 -14.99 25.66
C SER A 130 37.72 -15.17 25.79
N THR A 131 38.18 -15.88 26.82
CA THR A 131 39.61 -16.19 27.01
C THR A 131 40.10 -17.20 25.98
N ALA A 132 39.32 -18.25 25.69
CA ALA A 132 39.62 -19.20 24.63
C ALA A 132 39.66 -18.52 23.26
N MET A 133 38.75 -17.59 23.00
CA MET A 133 38.77 -16.77 21.78
C MET A 133 40.05 -15.93 21.69
N LYS A 134 40.34 -15.10 22.70
CA LYS A 134 41.53 -14.21 22.70
C LYS A 134 42.84 -14.97 22.50
N ASN A 135 42.97 -16.14 23.14
CA ASN A 135 44.21 -16.90 23.16
C ASN A 135 44.39 -17.86 21.97
N ALA A 136 43.40 -17.96 21.07
CA ALA A 136 43.47 -18.80 19.87
C ALA A 136 44.37 -18.23 18.74
N ARG A 137 45.27 -17.28 19.04
CA ARG A 137 46.16 -16.56 18.10
C ARG A 137 45.39 -15.94 16.91
N LEU A 138 44.41 -15.10 17.25
CA LEU A 138 43.50 -14.47 16.29
C LEU A 138 44.09 -13.22 15.64
N LEU A 139 43.63 -12.93 14.42
CA LEU A 139 43.70 -11.58 13.87
C LEU A 139 42.83 -10.68 14.77
N SER A 140 43.33 -9.48 15.08
CA SER A 140 42.78 -8.51 16.04
C SER A 140 41.24 -8.44 16.02
N PRO A 141 40.56 -8.26 17.19
CA PRO A 141 39.10 -8.11 17.22
C PRO A 141 38.64 -7.01 16.27
N LEU A 142 37.53 -7.25 15.56
CA LEU A 142 37.00 -6.35 14.54
C LEU A 142 36.62 -4.96 15.10
N LEU A 143 36.42 -4.89 16.42
CA LEU A 143 36.26 -3.69 17.22
C LEU A 143 37.21 -3.82 18.42
N GLU A 144 38.21 -2.96 18.53
CA GLU A 144 38.94 -2.77 19.80
C GLU A 144 37.95 -2.27 20.86
N SER A 145 37.54 -3.15 21.77
CA SER A 145 36.73 -2.78 22.92
C SER A 145 37.64 -2.42 24.10
N LEU A 146 37.79 -1.12 24.33
CA LEU A 146 38.46 -0.51 25.50
C LEU A 146 37.74 -0.78 26.85
N ASP A 147 36.55 -1.39 26.85
CA ASP A 147 35.74 -1.62 28.06
C ASP A 147 35.66 -3.10 28.44
N HIS A 148 36.78 -3.71 28.82
CA HIS A 148 36.82 -5.01 29.50
C HIS A 148 37.07 -4.84 31.00
N ASP A 149 36.15 -4.16 31.69
CA ASP A 149 36.23 -4.07 33.15
C ASP A 149 35.86 -5.42 33.79
N ASN A 150 36.80 -5.98 34.57
CA ASN A 150 36.58 -7.04 35.57
C ASN A 150 35.96 -8.37 35.09
N GLY A 151 36.43 -8.93 33.97
CA GLY A 151 36.21 -10.35 33.64
C GLY A 151 34.75 -10.76 33.37
N GLN A 152 33.86 -9.78 33.10
CA GLN A 152 32.50 -10.03 32.60
C GLN A 152 32.35 -9.47 31.19
N THR A 153 32.21 -10.35 30.20
CA THR A 153 31.82 -9.98 28.84
C THR A 153 30.40 -9.43 28.87
N ARG A 154 30.26 -8.11 29.01
CA ARG A 154 28.95 -7.48 29.20
C ARG A 154 28.10 -7.48 27.94
N ASN A 155 28.66 -7.68 26.74
CA ASN A 155 27.94 -7.64 25.45
C ASN A 155 28.71 -8.37 24.32
N LEU A 156 28.00 -8.67 23.22
CA LEU A 156 28.41 -9.38 22.00
C LEU A 156 29.69 -8.86 21.32
N ASP A 157 30.64 -9.75 21.01
CA ASP A 157 31.89 -9.45 20.28
C ASP A 157 32.04 -10.33 19.03
N PHE A 158 32.60 -9.76 17.96
CA PHE A 158 32.85 -10.45 16.68
C PHE A 158 34.34 -10.63 16.45
N TRP A 159 34.76 -11.89 16.36
CA TRP A 159 36.13 -12.30 16.09
C TRP A 159 36.26 -12.74 14.63
N LEU A 160 37.19 -12.15 13.89
CA LEU A 160 37.44 -12.47 12.48
C LEU A 160 38.66 -13.39 12.39
N TYR A 161 38.47 -14.56 11.79
CA TYR A 161 39.51 -15.54 11.47
C TYR A 161 39.81 -15.48 9.98
N GLU A 162 40.93 -16.08 9.55
CA GLU A 162 41.28 -16.22 8.14
C GLU A 162 40.12 -16.87 7.35
N ASP A 163 39.50 -17.91 7.93
CA ASP A 163 38.49 -18.74 7.25
C ASP A 163 37.09 -18.73 7.91
N ALA A 164 36.86 -17.94 8.97
CA ALA A 164 35.57 -17.92 9.68
C ALA A 164 35.31 -16.61 10.45
N ILE A 165 34.05 -16.36 10.81
CA ILE A 165 33.66 -15.32 11.78
C ILE A 165 33.08 -16.03 12.99
N VAL A 166 33.55 -15.72 14.19
CA VAL A 166 33.03 -16.30 15.43
C VAL A 166 32.44 -15.20 16.30
N ILE A 167 31.22 -15.43 16.73
CA ILE A 167 30.45 -14.56 17.60
C ILE A 167 30.63 -15.05 19.03
N ASP A 168 31.34 -14.26 19.84
CA ASP A 168 31.46 -14.48 21.27
C ASP A 168 30.25 -13.85 21.97
N THR A 169 29.53 -14.67 22.74
CA THR A 169 28.28 -14.26 23.38
C THR A 169 28.42 -14.11 24.89
N ALA A 170 27.64 -13.20 25.46
CA ALA A 170 27.54 -13.07 26.90
C ALA A 170 27.00 -14.38 27.49
N GLY A 171 27.59 -14.85 28.59
CA GLY A 171 27.20 -16.14 29.17
C GLY A 171 25.73 -16.23 29.59
N ARG A 172 25.12 -15.07 29.91
CA ARG A 172 23.69 -14.94 30.22
C ARG A 172 22.75 -15.35 29.09
N TYR A 173 23.21 -15.35 27.83
CA TYR A 173 22.38 -15.85 26.72
C TYR A 173 22.26 -17.38 26.73
N ALA A 174 23.21 -18.10 27.34
CA ALA A 174 23.17 -19.55 27.48
C ALA A 174 22.52 -20.00 28.79
N VAL A 175 22.78 -19.27 29.88
CA VAL A 175 22.30 -19.53 31.24
C VAL A 175 21.83 -18.18 31.79
N PRO A 176 20.54 -17.81 31.60
CA PRO A 176 20.00 -16.51 31.98
C PRO A 176 20.12 -16.23 33.48
N ASP A 177 20.61 -15.04 33.84
CA ASP A 177 20.60 -14.57 35.23
C ASP A 177 19.24 -13.93 35.55
N ASN A 178 18.67 -13.17 34.60
CA ASN A 178 17.30 -12.67 34.64
C ASN A 178 16.53 -13.18 33.42
N ALA A 179 15.60 -14.10 33.65
CA ALA A 179 14.91 -14.84 32.58
C ALA A 179 14.15 -13.95 31.61
N GLN A 180 13.54 -12.84 32.05
CA GLN A 180 12.75 -11.97 31.17
C GLN A 180 13.66 -11.08 30.34
N ARG A 181 14.55 -10.33 31.00
CA ARG A 181 15.46 -9.39 30.34
C ARG A 181 16.42 -10.07 29.36
N ASP A 182 17.06 -11.16 29.79
CA ASP A 182 18.10 -11.82 28.99
C ASP A 182 17.51 -12.53 27.77
N ARG A 183 16.30 -13.10 27.89
CA ARG A 183 15.59 -13.69 26.74
C ARG A 183 15.18 -12.64 25.72
N LEU A 184 14.78 -11.44 26.14
CA LEU A 184 14.47 -10.35 25.21
C LEU A 184 15.71 -9.91 24.42
N GLU A 185 16.84 -9.77 25.10
CA GLU A 185 18.10 -9.40 24.46
C GLU A 185 18.57 -10.50 23.49
N TRP A 186 18.46 -11.76 23.90
CA TRP A 186 18.76 -12.93 23.07
C TRP A 186 17.87 -13.00 21.82
N ALA A 187 16.55 -12.85 22.00
CA ALA A 187 15.58 -12.80 20.91
C ALA A 187 15.92 -11.70 19.90
N ALA A 188 16.24 -10.49 20.38
CA ALA A 188 16.60 -9.37 19.52
C ALA A 188 17.90 -9.63 18.73
N LEU A 189 18.89 -10.29 19.34
CA LEU A 189 20.12 -10.72 18.66
C LEU A 189 19.81 -11.73 17.54
N LEU A 190 19.00 -12.74 17.82
CA LEU A 190 18.60 -13.76 16.85
C LEU A 190 17.81 -13.16 15.69
N ASP A 191 16.88 -12.23 15.98
CA ASP A 191 16.15 -11.50 14.95
C ASP A 191 17.09 -10.66 14.08
N MET A 192 18.13 -10.04 14.65
CA MET A 192 19.14 -9.34 13.88
C MET A 192 19.94 -10.26 12.97
N LEU A 193 20.33 -11.45 13.44
CA LEU A 193 20.99 -12.49 12.64
C LEU A 193 20.10 -12.95 11.47
N ALA A 194 18.84 -13.33 11.75
CA ALA A 194 17.88 -13.76 10.75
C ALA A 194 17.65 -12.70 9.66
N ASN A 195 17.55 -11.43 10.04
CA ASN A 195 17.27 -10.34 9.11
C ASN A 195 18.47 -9.90 8.26
N HIS A 196 19.70 -10.01 8.77
CA HIS A 196 20.89 -9.53 8.05
C HIS A 196 21.64 -10.62 7.29
N LYS A 197 21.49 -11.90 7.67
CA LYS A 197 22.12 -13.06 7.01
C LYS A 197 21.09 -14.17 6.69
N GLU A 198 20.01 -13.82 5.97
CA GLU A 198 18.83 -14.69 5.71
C GLU A 198 19.15 -16.11 5.19
N LYS A 199 20.14 -16.27 4.30
CA LYS A 199 20.43 -17.58 3.67
C LYS A 199 21.17 -18.58 4.56
N GLU A 200 22.07 -18.07 5.39
CA GLU A 200 22.97 -18.90 6.22
C GLU A 200 23.17 -18.16 7.56
N PRO A 201 22.17 -18.03 8.45
CA PRO A 201 22.29 -17.17 9.62
C PRO A 201 23.49 -17.51 10.52
N LEU A 202 23.74 -18.81 10.74
CA LEU A 202 24.87 -19.39 11.47
C LEU A 202 25.22 -20.74 10.86
N ASN A 203 26.50 -21.09 10.76
CA ASN A 203 27.02 -22.34 10.18
C ASN A 203 27.33 -23.41 11.25
N GLY A 204 27.49 -23.02 12.52
CA GLY A 204 27.68 -23.97 13.62
C GLY A 204 27.62 -23.29 15.00
N LEU A 205 27.47 -24.09 16.04
CA LEU A 205 27.35 -23.65 17.42
C LEU A 205 28.36 -24.39 18.29
N VAL A 206 29.16 -23.66 19.06
CA VAL A 206 30.09 -24.22 20.03
C VAL A 206 29.48 -24.06 21.42
N ILE A 207 29.17 -25.17 22.07
CA ILE A 207 28.71 -25.21 23.46
C ILE A 207 29.92 -25.42 24.36
N VAL A 208 30.13 -24.50 25.30
CA VAL A 208 31.27 -24.51 26.20
C VAL A 208 30.87 -25.01 27.58
N ALA A 209 31.52 -26.09 28.01
CA ALA A 209 31.48 -26.62 29.38
C ALA A 209 32.85 -26.44 30.04
N ALA A 210 32.90 -26.00 31.29
CA ALA A 210 34.16 -25.75 31.99
C ALA A 210 34.57 -27.00 32.81
N ALA A 211 35.81 -27.46 32.66
CA ALA A 211 36.28 -28.71 33.28
C ALA A 211 36.19 -28.68 34.81
N ASP A 212 36.49 -27.55 35.44
CA ASP A 212 36.36 -27.37 36.90
C ASP A 212 34.93 -27.60 37.41
N ARG A 213 33.93 -27.19 36.62
CA ARG A 213 32.52 -27.43 36.94
C ARG A 213 32.15 -28.90 36.76
N LEU A 214 32.61 -29.52 35.67
CA LEU A 214 32.37 -30.94 35.41
C LEU A 214 32.95 -31.82 36.53
N LEU A 215 34.04 -31.39 37.18
CA LEU A 215 34.66 -32.09 38.31
C LEU A 215 34.00 -31.80 39.66
N LYS A 216 33.59 -30.55 39.93
CA LYS A 216 33.21 -30.09 41.28
C LYS A 216 31.70 -30.01 41.52
N CYS A 217 30.89 -29.77 40.49
CA CYS A 217 29.44 -29.58 40.64
C CYS A 217 28.69 -30.91 40.75
N SER A 218 27.50 -30.86 41.34
CA SER A 218 26.60 -32.02 41.38
C SER A 218 26.00 -32.31 40.00
N GLU A 219 25.59 -33.56 39.76
CA GLU A 219 24.93 -33.96 38.51
C GLU A 219 23.63 -33.17 38.26
N GLN A 220 22.88 -32.86 39.32
CA GLN A 220 21.65 -32.08 39.23
C GLN A 220 21.92 -30.66 38.74
N GLU A 221 22.94 -29.99 39.29
CA GLU A 221 23.34 -28.65 38.84
C GLU A 221 23.80 -28.62 37.39
N LEU A 222 24.59 -29.61 36.97
CA LEU A 222 25.09 -29.72 35.60
C LEU A 222 23.97 -30.06 34.62
N MET A 223 23.01 -30.90 35.02
CA MET A 223 21.85 -31.24 34.20
C MET A 223 20.93 -30.03 34.02
N GLU A 224 20.72 -29.22 35.06
CA GLU A 224 19.96 -27.97 34.95
C GLU A 224 20.68 -26.93 34.09
N GLU A 225 22.00 -26.78 34.25
CA GLU A 225 22.82 -25.95 33.37
C GLU A 225 22.68 -26.39 31.90
N GLY A 226 22.72 -27.70 31.65
CA GLY A 226 22.49 -28.27 30.32
C GLY A 226 21.09 -27.92 29.78
N ARG A 227 20.04 -28.04 30.59
CA ARG A 227 18.66 -27.72 30.18
C ARG A 227 18.50 -26.26 29.76
N GLN A 228 19.15 -25.34 30.46
CA GLN A 228 19.12 -23.91 30.11
C GLN A 228 19.82 -23.66 28.77
N VAL A 229 20.99 -24.28 28.56
CA VAL A 229 21.69 -24.24 27.28
C VAL A 229 20.82 -24.83 26.15
N ARG A 230 20.11 -25.94 26.42
CA ARG A 230 19.15 -26.52 25.46
C ARG A 230 18.04 -25.55 25.13
N ALA A 231 17.45 -24.86 26.11
CA ALA A 231 16.39 -23.88 25.86
C ALA A 231 16.88 -22.76 24.92
N SER A 232 18.05 -22.18 25.19
CA SER A 232 18.64 -21.13 24.34
C SER A 232 18.99 -21.62 22.93
N MET A 233 19.52 -22.85 22.81
CA MET A 233 19.82 -23.48 21.53
C MET A 233 18.54 -23.80 20.73
N SER A 234 17.51 -24.34 21.38
CA SER A 234 16.21 -24.61 20.75
C SER A 234 15.56 -23.31 20.26
N GLU A 235 15.64 -22.22 21.03
CA GLU A 235 15.17 -20.90 20.62
C GLU A 235 15.94 -20.39 19.39
N LEU A 236 17.27 -20.54 19.38
CA LEU A 236 18.13 -20.19 18.24
C LEU A 236 17.74 -20.96 16.98
N MET A 237 17.66 -22.29 17.05
CA MET A 237 17.30 -23.12 15.90
C MET A 237 15.89 -22.81 15.37
N THR A 238 14.95 -22.54 16.28
CA THR A 238 13.56 -22.21 15.93
C THR A 238 13.45 -20.84 15.27
N ARG A 239 14.05 -19.78 15.85
CA ARG A 239 13.97 -18.42 15.32
C ARG A 239 14.75 -18.24 14.02
N LEU A 240 15.90 -18.90 13.89
CA LEU A 240 16.72 -18.85 12.68
C LEU A 240 16.25 -19.84 11.60
N GLU A 241 15.31 -20.72 11.94
CA GLU A 241 14.75 -21.76 11.06
C GLU A 241 15.82 -22.72 10.48
N VAL A 242 16.87 -23.01 11.26
CA VAL A 242 18.01 -23.84 10.84
C VAL A 242 18.35 -24.93 11.84
N LYS A 243 18.78 -26.08 11.32
CA LYS A 243 19.49 -27.11 12.06
C LYS A 243 20.98 -27.02 11.70
N LEU A 244 21.81 -26.84 12.72
CA LEU A 244 23.24 -26.60 12.58
C LEU A 244 24.06 -27.63 13.38
N PRO A 245 25.32 -27.90 12.99
CA PRO A 245 26.24 -28.73 13.76
C PRO A 245 26.59 -28.06 15.10
N VAL A 246 26.62 -28.86 16.15
CA VAL A 246 26.92 -28.45 17.52
C VAL A 246 28.22 -29.11 17.98
N TYR A 247 29.19 -28.31 18.39
CA TYR A 247 30.47 -28.75 18.92
C TYR A 247 30.46 -28.59 20.44
N LEU A 248 30.71 -29.66 21.18
CA LEU A 248 30.87 -29.59 22.63
C LEU A 248 32.34 -29.36 22.94
N MET A 249 32.66 -28.27 23.63
CA MET A 249 34.02 -27.90 23.98
C MET A 249 34.18 -27.86 25.50
N ILE A 250 35.06 -28.71 26.02
CA ILE A 250 35.54 -28.67 27.38
C ILE A 250 36.65 -27.63 27.44
N THR A 251 36.44 -26.58 28.22
CA THR A 251 37.38 -25.48 28.45
C THR A 251 37.99 -25.58 29.83
N LYS A 252 39.04 -24.79 30.09
CA LYS A 252 39.79 -24.83 31.35
C LYS A 252 40.36 -26.22 31.66
N ALA A 253 40.82 -26.95 30.64
CA ALA A 253 41.38 -28.28 30.82
C ALA A 253 42.61 -28.29 31.74
N ASP A 254 43.30 -27.15 31.91
CA ASP A 254 44.35 -26.91 32.91
C ASP A 254 43.92 -27.17 34.37
N LEU A 255 42.62 -27.08 34.66
CA LEU A 255 42.08 -27.38 35.99
C LEU A 255 41.83 -28.87 36.22
N VAL A 256 42.06 -29.71 35.20
CA VAL A 256 42.09 -31.17 35.33
C VAL A 256 43.49 -31.56 35.81
N PRO A 257 43.63 -32.24 36.96
CA PRO A 257 44.94 -32.64 37.47
C PRO A 257 45.75 -33.42 36.42
N GLY A 258 47.01 -33.04 36.22
CA GLY A 258 47.92 -33.66 35.26
C GLY A 258 47.83 -33.15 33.83
N PHE A 259 46.85 -32.31 33.47
CA PHE A 259 46.71 -31.79 32.10
C PHE A 259 47.88 -30.87 31.70
N THR A 260 48.25 -29.92 32.56
CA THR A 260 49.28 -28.92 32.25
C THR A 260 50.66 -29.56 32.14
N GLU A 261 50.96 -30.49 33.04
CA GLU A 261 52.18 -31.30 33.00
C GLU A 261 52.23 -32.13 31.73
N TRP A 262 51.13 -32.83 31.39
CA TRP A 262 51.00 -33.62 30.17
C TRP A 262 51.16 -32.76 28.91
N ALA A 263 50.46 -31.64 28.81
CA ALA A 263 50.52 -30.73 27.68
C ALA A 263 51.91 -30.10 27.50
N GLY A 264 52.61 -29.82 28.60
CA GLY A 264 53.96 -29.26 28.61
C GLY A 264 55.03 -30.18 28.01
N HIS A 265 54.74 -31.47 27.82
CA HIS A 265 55.64 -32.39 27.12
C HIS A 265 55.60 -32.26 25.60
N PHE A 266 54.60 -31.58 25.04
CA PHE A 266 54.42 -31.45 23.60
C PHE A 266 54.92 -30.11 23.07
N PRO A 267 55.51 -30.08 21.87
CA PRO A 267 55.91 -28.84 21.20
C PRO A 267 54.69 -27.99 20.77
N ASP A 268 54.97 -26.72 20.46
CA ASP A 268 53.95 -25.70 20.14
C ASP A 268 53.11 -26.05 18.89
N ASP A 269 53.65 -26.83 17.95
CA ASP A 269 52.95 -27.31 16.76
C ASP A 269 51.89 -28.37 17.09
N VAL A 270 52.19 -29.28 18.02
CA VAL A 270 51.23 -30.29 18.49
C VAL A 270 50.16 -29.66 19.37
N THR A 271 50.54 -28.72 20.24
CA THR A 271 49.57 -27.99 21.08
C THR A 271 48.73 -26.98 20.31
N ALA A 272 49.06 -26.68 19.04
CA ALA A 272 48.21 -25.93 18.14
C ALA A 272 47.08 -26.77 17.50
N GLN A 273 47.26 -28.10 17.44
CA GLN A 273 46.27 -29.03 16.87
C GLN A 273 45.01 -29.11 17.75
N ALA A 274 43.87 -29.47 17.18
CA ALA A 274 42.65 -29.65 17.97
C ALA A 274 42.71 -30.98 18.75
N LEU A 275 42.52 -30.92 20.07
CA LEU A 275 42.37 -32.10 20.92
C LEU A 275 40.88 -32.46 20.98
N GLY A 276 40.45 -33.47 20.23
CA GLY A 276 39.04 -33.84 20.14
C GLY A 276 38.77 -35.01 19.21
N GLN A 277 37.50 -35.39 19.11
CA GLN A 277 37.01 -36.32 18.12
C GLN A 277 35.82 -35.73 17.37
N LEU A 278 35.88 -35.79 16.04
CA LEU A 278 34.75 -35.54 15.15
C LEU A 278 33.86 -36.79 15.09
N LEU A 279 32.56 -36.57 15.20
CA LEU A 279 31.55 -37.60 15.14
C LEU A 279 30.83 -37.47 13.79
N GLU A 280 31.25 -38.27 12.81
CA GLU A 280 30.65 -38.30 11.47
C GLU A 280 29.39 -39.15 11.44
N ASP A 281 29.37 -40.26 12.17
CA ASP A 281 28.24 -41.17 12.25
C ASP A 281 27.10 -40.60 13.11
N GLU A 282 25.88 -40.64 12.57
CA GLU A 282 24.62 -40.27 13.24
C GLU A 282 23.98 -41.44 14.00
N HIS A 283 24.64 -42.60 14.07
CA HIS A 283 24.12 -43.80 14.75
C HIS A 283 24.32 -43.76 16.27
N GLY A 284 23.37 -44.34 17.00
CA GLY A 284 23.40 -44.42 18.47
C GLY A 284 22.79 -43.21 19.16
N THR A 285 22.55 -43.34 20.46
CA THR A 285 22.04 -42.23 21.27
C THR A 285 23.10 -41.13 21.40
N VAL A 286 22.69 -39.88 21.60
CA VAL A 286 23.63 -38.77 21.82
C VAL A 286 24.62 -39.06 22.96
N MET A 287 24.16 -39.73 24.01
CA MET A 287 24.98 -40.10 25.16
C MET A 287 26.03 -41.15 24.82
N GLU A 288 25.69 -42.16 24.01
CA GLU A 288 26.67 -43.12 23.48
C GLU A 288 27.75 -42.41 22.67
N ARG A 289 27.36 -41.44 21.83
CA ARG A 289 28.29 -40.68 20.99
C ARG A 289 29.23 -39.80 21.83
N VAL A 290 28.72 -39.14 22.88
CA VAL A 290 29.56 -38.36 23.82
C VAL A 290 30.53 -39.26 24.58
N ASN A 291 30.07 -40.41 25.08
CA ASN A 291 30.94 -41.35 25.80
C ASN A 291 32.01 -41.94 24.86
N SER A 292 31.64 -42.32 23.65
CA SER A 292 32.59 -42.79 22.63
C SER A 292 33.64 -41.73 22.30
N ALA A 293 33.24 -40.46 22.19
CA ALA A 293 34.17 -39.36 21.97
C ALA A 293 35.16 -39.17 23.12
N LEU A 294 34.68 -39.29 24.36
CA LEU A 294 35.53 -39.24 25.55
C LEU A 294 36.46 -40.46 25.63
N ASP A 295 35.97 -41.65 25.30
CA ASP A 295 36.76 -42.89 25.28
C ASP A 295 37.93 -42.80 24.29
N ALA A 296 37.71 -42.24 23.10
CA ALA A 296 38.77 -42.04 22.13
C ALA A 296 39.81 -41.03 22.62
N LEU A 297 39.40 -39.95 23.29
CA LEU A 297 40.31 -38.99 23.91
C LEU A 297 41.16 -39.65 25.00
N ILE A 298 40.54 -40.44 25.88
CA ILE A 298 41.23 -41.17 26.94
C ILE A 298 42.20 -42.20 26.34
N MET A 299 41.75 -42.98 25.36
CA MET A 299 42.58 -43.96 24.66
C MET A 299 43.79 -43.29 24.00
N ARG A 300 43.57 -42.18 23.30
CA ARG A 300 44.65 -41.41 22.68
C ARG A 300 45.63 -40.87 23.71
N THR A 301 45.14 -40.42 24.85
CA THR A 301 45.99 -39.97 25.96
C THR A 301 46.80 -41.13 26.55
N LYS A 302 46.22 -42.34 26.67
CA LYS A 302 46.92 -43.56 27.10
C LYS A 302 48.01 -43.97 26.11
N GLU A 303 47.75 -43.90 24.81
CA GLU A 303 48.75 -44.16 23.77
C GLU A 303 49.91 -43.15 23.85
N LEU A 304 49.59 -41.86 23.96
CA LEU A 304 50.60 -40.81 24.09
C LEU A 304 51.41 -40.96 25.38
N ARG A 305 50.79 -41.40 26.48
CA ARG A 305 51.49 -41.73 27.74
C ARG A 305 52.57 -42.79 27.52
N LEU A 306 52.29 -43.86 26.76
CA LEU A 306 53.30 -44.90 26.46
C LEU A 306 54.48 -44.32 25.68
N VAL A 307 54.21 -43.46 24.69
CA VAL A 307 55.25 -42.78 23.90
C VAL A 307 56.09 -41.83 24.76
N LEU A 308 55.47 -41.14 25.72
CA LEU A 308 56.18 -40.24 26.63
C LEU A 308 57.10 -41.00 27.61
N LEU A 309 56.64 -42.15 28.12
CA LEU A 309 57.42 -43.01 29.02
C LEU A 309 58.63 -43.65 28.33
N ASP A 310 58.51 -44.01 27.05
CA ASP A 310 59.64 -44.54 26.26
C ASP A 310 60.72 -43.47 26.03
N ARG A 311 60.31 -42.22 25.81
CA ARG A 311 61.23 -41.11 25.50
C ARG A 311 61.94 -40.50 26.70
N LYS A 312 61.37 -40.56 27.92
CA LYS A 312 61.93 -39.90 29.11
C LYS A 312 61.96 -40.83 30.32
N ARG A 313 63.13 -40.91 30.98
CA ARG A 313 63.33 -41.72 32.21
C ARG A 313 62.65 -41.17 33.47
N ASN A 314 62.37 -39.87 33.54
CA ASN A 314 61.62 -39.24 34.64
C ASN A 314 60.42 -38.49 34.05
N VAL A 315 59.26 -39.12 34.10
CA VAL A 315 57.96 -38.52 33.79
C VAL A 315 57.25 -38.30 35.12
N ASP A 316 56.67 -37.11 35.33
CA ASP A 316 55.94 -36.79 36.56
C ASP A 316 54.74 -37.75 36.74
N SER A 317 54.46 -38.15 37.98
CA SER A 317 53.31 -39.03 38.30
C SER A 317 52.01 -38.48 37.73
N ALA A 318 51.86 -37.16 37.72
CA ALA A 318 50.68 -36.47 37.20
C ALA A 318 50.40 -36.79 35.72
N VAL A 319 51.42 -37.02 34.89
CA VAL A 319 51.28 -37.40 33.47
C VAL A 319 50.87 -38.87 33.34
N ILE A 320 51.32 -39.71 34.28
CA ILE A 320 50.95 -41.13 34.32
C ILE A 320 49.47 -41.25 34.70
N ASP A 321 49.01 -40.49 35.68
CA ASP A 321 47.65 -40.54 36.22
C ASP A 321 46.62 -39.71 35.41
N PHE A 322 47.08 -38.94 34.42
CA PHE A 322 46.22 -38.04 33.65
C PHE A 322 45.08 -38.75 32.89
N PRO A 323 45.29 -39.88 32.18
CA PRO A 323 44.17 -40.57 31.51
C PRO A 323 43.06 -41.02 32.45
N GLU A 324 43.41 -41.46 33.66
CA GLU A 324 42.48 -41.86 34.70
C GLU A 324 41.77 -40.63 35.28
N THR A 325 42.50 -39.53 35.49
CA THR A 325 41.92 -38.26 35.91
C THR A 325 40.97 -37.69 34.85
N LEU A 326 41.28 -37.84 33.57
CA LEU A 326 40.44 -37.41 32.47
C LEU A 326 39.09 -38.15 32.46
N ASP A 327 39.09 -39.45 32.81
CA ASP A 327 37.87 -40.25 32.91
C ASP A 327 36.93 -39.76 34.03
N THR A 328 37.46 -39.09 35.06
CA THR A 328 36.63 -38.52 36.13
C THR A 328 35.65 -37.44 35.63
N LEU A 329 35.95 -36.80 34.49
CA LEU A 329 35.03 -35.85 33.84
C LEU A 329 33.77 -36.51 33.30
N ARG A 330 33.78 -37.84 33.06
CA ARG A 330 32.67 -38.56 32.42
C ARG A 330 31.34 -38.31 33.11
N ARG A 331 31.34 -38.34 34.44
CA ARG A 331 30.13 -38.17 35.25
C ARG A 331 29.50 -36.80 35.01
N GLY A 332 30.29 -35.74 35.18
CA GLY A 332 29.81 -34.37 34.97
C GLY A 332 29.48 -34.07 33.51
N LEU A 333 30.30 -34.57 32.58
CA LEU A 333 30.07 -34.42 31.14
C LEU A 333 28.76 -35.07 30.73
N ASN A 334 28.47 -36.27 31.22
CA ASN A 334 27.23 -36.97 30.93
C ASN A 334 26.02 -36.23 31.52
N ALA A 335 26.10 -35.74 32.76
CA ALA A 335 25.02 -34.95 33.36
C ALA A 335 24.70 -33.69 32.53
N PHE A 336 25.73 -32.95 32.12
CA PHE A 336 25.60 -31.76 31.28
C PHE A 336 25.06 -32.09 29.88
N ALA A 337 25.65 -33.09 29.20
CA ALA A 337 25.27 -33.49 27.85
C ALA A 337 23.83 -34.03 27.80
N ASN A 338 23.40 -34.76 28.82
CA ASN A 338 22.03 -35.24 28.93
C ASN A 338 21.05 -34.06 29.06
N GLY A 339 21.37 -33.04 29.85
CA GLY A 339 20.56 -31.82 29.92
C GLY A 339 20.53 -31.02 28.61
N ALA A 340 21.68 -30.87 27.95
CA ALA A 340 21.86 -29.98 26.80
C ALA A 340 21.43 -30.61 25.46
N LEU A 341 21.67 -31.90 25.27
CA LEU A 341 21.64 -32.55 23.95
C LEU A 341 20.65 -33.72 23.86
N ALA A 342 19.98 -34.12 24.95
CA ALA A 342 19.03 -35.24 24.92
C ALA A 342 17.92 -35.07 23.86
N GLU A 343 17.42 -36.21 23.39
CA GLU A 343 16.30 -36.26 22.46
C GLU A 343 15.01 -35.82 23.13
N ASN A 344 14.18 -35.09 22.41
CA ASN A 344 12.87 -34.65 22.88
C ASN A 344 11.87 -34.75 21.74
N THR A 345 10.77 -35.48 21.93
CA THR A 345 9.73 -35.71 20.91
C THR A 345 9.14 -34.41 20.33
N TYR A 346 9.16 -33.32 21.12
CA TYR A 346 8.56 -32.04 20.76
C TYR A 346 9.58 -31.01 20.28
N GLN A 347 10.89 -31.28 20.36
CA GLN A 347 11.95 -30.35 19.97
C GLN A 347 12.93 -31.02 19.01
N GLU A 348 13.46 -30.27 18.05
CA GLU A 348 14.48 -30.81 17.14
C GLU A 348 15.74 -31.23 17.91
N THR A 349 16.23 -32.44 17.65
CA THR A 349 17.47 -32.94 18.25
C THR A 349 18.69 -32.23 17.63
N PRO A 350 19.55 -31.59 18.44
CA PRO A 350 20.78 -30.97 17.98
C PRO A 350 21.71 -31.99 17.33
N TYR A 351 22.37 -31.60 16.23
CA TYR A 351 23.34 -32.46 15.58
C TYR A 351 24.71 -32.30 16.25
N LEU A 352 25.02 -33.16 17.24
CA LEU A 352 26.35 -33.20 17.84
C LEU A 352 27.39 -33.62 16.79
N ARG A 353 28.34 -32.74 16.52
CA ARG A 353 29.38 -32.89 15.49
C ARG A 353 30.73 -33.35 16.05
N GLY A 354 31.00 -33.10 17.33
CA GLY A 354 32.20 -33.58 17.98
C GLY A 354 32.38 -33.06 19.40
N LEU A 355 33.34 -33.67 20.11
CA LEU A 355 33.77 -33.31 21.45
C LEU A 355 35.23 -32.85 21.39
N PHE A 356 35.52 -31.68 21.95
CA PHE A 356 36.84 -31.07 21.94
C PHE A 356 37.24 -30.60 23.34
N MET A 357 38.54 -30.50 23.58
CA MET A 357 39.13 -30.00 24.81
C MET A 357 40.10 -28.88 24.51
N SER A 358 40.12 -27.89 25.39
CA SER A 358 41.00 -26.73 25.28
C SER A 358 41.33 -26.14 26.64
N SER A 359 42.45 -25.42 26.69
CA SER A 359 42.84 -24.60 27.83
C SER A 359 43.32 -23.24 27.36
N SER A 360 43.06 -22.22 28.17
CA SER A 360 43.46 -20.84 27.91
C SER A 360 44.06 -20.29 29.20
N GLU A 361 45.33 -20.58 29.45
CA GLU A 361 46.00 -20.20 30.69
C GLU A 361 46.34 -18.69 30.71
N GLN A 362 46.03 -18.04 31.85
CA GLN A 362 46.65 -16.82 32.35
C GLN A 362 46.95 -17.07 33.83
N ALA A 363 48.20 -16.78 34.23
CA ALA A 363 48.79 -16.89 35.57
C ALA A 363 49.40 -18.25 35.95
N SER A 364 50.62 -18.45 35.45
CA SER A 364 51.64 -19.24 36.15
C SER A 364 51.81 -18.71 37.58
N ASN A 365 51.49 -19.50 38.59
CA ASN A 365 52.03 -19.30 39.92
C ASN A 365 53.44 -19.95 39.99
N GLU A 366 54.38 -19.19 40.57
CA GLU A 366 55.68 -19.61 41.15
C GLU A 366 56.99 -19.60 40.35
N LYS A 367 57.08 -18.98 39.16
CA LYS A 367 58.40 -18.52 38.66
C LYS A 367 58.36 -17.06 38.21
N LYS A 368 58.64 -16.16 39.16
CA LYS A 368 58.97 -14.76 38.90
C LYS A 368 60.16 -14.70 37.92
N ASN A 369 60.00 -13.93 36.84
CA ASN A 369 61.02 -13.47 35.86
C ASN A 369 61.00 -14.06 34.44
N ALA A 370 59.82 -14.33 33.85
CA ALA A 370 59.69 -14.31 32.38
C ALA A 370 58.32 -13.75 31.96
N PRO A 371 58.23 -12.90 30.92
CA PRO A 371 56.94 -12.48 30.37
C PRO A 371 56.30 -13.66 29.65
N THR A 372 55.48 -14.45 30.34
CA THR A 372 54.68 -15.51 29.75
C THR A 372 53.52 -14.89 28.99
N THR A 373 53.66 -14.76 27.66
CA THR A 373 52.51 -14.50 26.77
C THR A 373 51.43 -15.55 27.04
N PRO A 374 50.16 -15.18 27.26
CA PRO A 374 49.09 -16.14 27.44
C PRO A 374 48.96 -17.02 26.19
N ARG A 375 48.97 -18.34 26.38
CA ARG A 375 48.92 -19.34 25.29
C ARG A 375 47.59 -20.10 25.35
N GLY A 376 46.91 -20.18 24.21
CA GLY A 376 45.77 -21.09 24.03
C GLY A 376 46.27 -22.47 23.61
N LEU A 377 45.98 -23.48 24.42
CA LEU A 377 46.28 -24.87 24.13
C LEU A 377 45.10 -25.51 23.39
N PHE A 378 45.41 -26.15 22.27
CA PHE A 378 44.51 -26.94 21.41
C PHE A 378 43.35 -26.16 20.76
N LEU A 379 43.49 -24.83 20.61
CA LEU A 379 42.43 -23.95 20.09
C LEU A 379 42.62 -23.53 18.63
N LYS A 380 43.86 -23.40 18.15
CA LYS A 380 44.14 -22.79 16.84
C LYS A 380 43.48 -23.57 15.70
N GLU A 381 43.82 -24.85 15.55
CA GLU A 381 43.29 -25.67 14.45
C GLU A 381 41.79 -25.96 14.59
N PHE A 382 41.23 -25.89 15.80
CA PHE A 382 39.78 -26.03 15.98
C PHE A 382 39.02 -24.94 15.19
N PHE A 383 39.47 -23.68 15.30
CA PHE A 383 38.82 -22.57 14.60
C PHE A 383 39.21 -22.45 13.13
N THR A 384 40.43 -22.86 12.74
CA THR A 384 40.93 -22.67 11.36
C THR A 384 40.75 -23.90 10.47
N ARG A 385 40.75 -25.12 11.02
CA ARG A 385 40.70 -26.37 10.25
C ARG A 385 39.48 -27.23 10.53
N VAL A 386 38.99 -27.28 11.76
CA VAL A 386 37.87 -28.16 12.12
C VAL A 386 36.53 -27.55 11.72
N MET A 387 36.27 -26.31 12.13
CA MET A 387 34.95 -25.70 11.89
C MET A 387 34.68 -25.28 10.44
N PRO A 388 35.58 -24.54 9.73
CA PRO A 388 35.25 -23.97 8.42
C PRO A 388 34.79 -24.95 7.33
N PRO A 389 35.35 -26.19 7.22
CA PRO A 389 34.89 -27.18 6.25
C PRO A 389 33.44 -27.62 6.43
N ASP A 390 32.90 -27.55 7.65
CA ASP A 390 31.54 -27.99 7.99
C ASP A 390 30.45 -26.95 7.56
N ARG A 391 30.82 -25.92 6.78
CA ARG A 391 29.91 -24.85 6.30
C ARG A 391 28.62 -25.39 5.66
N ASP A 392 28.73 -26.46 4.89
CA ASP A 392 27.63 -27.04 4.09
C ASP A 392 26.74 -28.01 4.90
N LEU A 393 27.07 -28.28 6.16
CA LEU A 393 26.24 -29.13 7.04
C LEU A 393 24.98 -28.42 7.55
N LEU A 394 24.79 -27.15 7.22
CA LEU A 394 23.59 -26.39 7.54
C LEU A 394 22.36 -26.94 6.80
N ARG A 395 21.40 -27.49 7.56
CA ARG A 395 20.09 -27.92 7.01
C ARG A 395 19.02 -26.88 7.35
N THR A 396 18.43 -26.25 6.35
CA THR A 396 17.26 -25.36 6.55
C THR A 396 16.03 -26.17 6.97
N LEU A 397 15.31 -25.74 8.00
CA LEU A 397 14.14 -26.49 8.48
C LEU A 397 13.04 -26.57 7.40
N PRO A 398 12.46 -27.75 7.14
CA PRO A 398 11.51 -27.97 6.04
C PRO A 398 10.19 -27.18 6.15
N LYS A 399 9.81 -26.69 7.34
CA LYS A 399 8.54 -25.97 7.57
C LYS A 399 8.50 -24.58 6.91
N ALA A 400 9.59 -23.83 6.95
CA ALA A 400 9.67 -22.47 6.40
C ALA A 400 9.65 -22.44 4.86
N GLN A 401 10.34 -23.41 4.23
CA GLN A 401 10.35 -23.53 2.77
C GLN A 401 8.98 -23.92 2.21
N ARG A 402 8.22 -24.78 2.92
CA ARG A 402 6.86 -25.15 2.53
C ARG A 402 5.92 -23.95 2.57
N LEU A 403 5.90 -23.19 3.66
CA LEU A 403 4.99 -22.05 3.79
C LEU A 403 5.28 -20.95 2.74
N ARG A 404 6.55 -20.67 2.45
CA ARG A 404 6.96 -19.69 1.42
C ARG A 404 6.63 -20.15 0.01
N ARG A 405 6.78 -21.45 -0.30
CA ARG A 405 6.38 -22.04 -1.60
C ARG A 405 4.87 -22.07 -1.77
N LEU A 406 4.12 -22.51 -0.75
CA LEU A 406 2.66 -22.54 -0.77
C LEU A 406 2.07 -21.13 -0.87
N ALA A 407 2.61 -20.14 -0.13
CA ALA A 407 2.15 -18.75 -0.23
C ALA A 407 2.43 -18.11 -1.61
N LEU A 408 3.49 -18.52 -2.29
CA LEU A 408 3.78 -18.08 -3.67
C LEU A 408 2.90 -18.80 -4.69
N GLN A 409 2.64 -20.10 -4.52
CA GLN A 409 1.82 -20.89 -5.43
C GLN A 409 0.33 -20.56 -5.31
N TYR A 410 -0.21 -20.56 -4.09
CA TYR A 410 -1.62 -20.23 -3.85
C TYR A 410 -1.92 -18.73 -3.97
N GLY A 411 -0.94 -17.87 -3.70
CA GLY A 411 -1.10 -16.42 -3.89
C GLY A 411 -1.33 -16.03 -5.34
N MET A 412 -0.71 -16.73 -6.30
CA MET A 412 -0.93 -16.49 -7.73
C MET A 412 -2.25 -17.09 -8.22
N SER A 413 -2.66 -18.26 -7.73
CA SER A 413 -3.92 -18.89 -8.13
C SER A 413 -5.15 -18.17 -7.58
N ILE A 414 -5.11 -17.72 -6.32
CA ILE A 414 -6.22 -16.95 -5.70
C ILE A 414 -6.34 -15.57 -6.38
N GLY A 415 -5.21 -14.91 -6.65
CA GLY A 415 -5.21 -13.64 -7.39
C GLY A 415 -5.79 -13.79 -8.81
N GLY A 416 -5.41 -14.85 -9.53
CA GLY A 416 -5.98 -15.16 -10.84
C GLY A 416 -7.49 -15.42 -10.79
N ALA A 417 -7.96 -16.21 -9.82
CA ALA A 417 -9.38 -16.51 -9.68
C ALA A 417 -10.24 -15.28 -9.40
N VAL A 418 -9.76 -14.35 -8.55
CA VAL A 418 -10.48 -13.10 -8.25
C VAL A 418 -10.57 -12.21 -9.48
N VAL A 419 -9.51 -12.11 -10.28
CA VAL A 419 -9.53 -11.32 -11.53
C VAL A 419 -10.50 -11.93 -12.55
N VAL A 420 -10.51 -13.25 -12.70
CA VAL A 420 -11.46 -13.94 -13.59
C VAL A 420 -12.91 -13.73 -13.14
N LEU A 421 -13.20 -13.84 -11.83
CA LEU A 421 -14.53 -13.58 -11.30
C LEU A 421 -14.98 -12.13 -11.49
N ALA A 422 -14.09 -11.16 -11.28
CA ALA A 422 -14.38 -9.75 -11.54
C ALA A 422 -14.66 -9.49 -13.03
N PHE A 423 -13.89 -10.11 -13.93
CA PHE A 423 -14.12 -10.03 -15.37
C PHE A 423 -15.45 -10.64 -15.79
N LEU A 424 -15.81 -11.81 -15.25
CA LEU A 424 -17.10 -12.45 -15.52
C LEU A 424 -18.28 -11.61 -15.00
N ALA A 425 -18.15 -11.01 -13.82
CA ALA A 425 -19.17 -10.13 -13.26
C ALA A 425 -19.36 -8.86 -14.10
N LEU A 426 -18.26 -8.19 -14.47
CA LEU A 426 -18.31 -7.01 -15.34
C LEU A 426 -18.88 -7.34 -16.72
N SER A 427 -18.47 -8.47 -17.31
CA SER A 427 -19.02 -8.92 -18.60
C SER A 427 -20.52 -9.20 -18.50
N GLY A 428 -20.97 -9.84 -17.41
CA GLY A 428 -22.39 -10.07 -17.16
C GLY A 428 -23.19 -8.77 -17.09
N MET A 429 -22.71 -7.79 -16.33
CA MET A 429 -23.33 -6.46 -16.22
C MET A 429 -23.38 -5.72 -17.56
N PHE A 430 -22.29 -5.74 -18.33
CA PHE A 430 -22.25 -5.12 -19.67
C PHE A 430 -23.32 -5.71 -20.60
N PHE A 431 -23.46 -7.05 -20.62
CA PHE A 431 -24.44 -7.70 -21.49
C PHE A 431 -25.88 -7.46 -21.05
N THR A 432 -26.17 -7.35 -19.74
CA THR A 432 -27.52 -7.01 -19.28
C THR A 432 -27.89 -5.59 -19.64
N ASP A 433 -26.98 -4.64 -19.40
CA ASP A 433 -27.24 -3.22 -19.62
C ASP A 433 -27.38 -2.92 -21.12
N MET A 434 -26.54 -3.55 -21.96
CA MET A 434 -26.63 -3.43 -23.42
C MET A 434 -27.90 -4.06 -23.99
N ARG A 435 -28.39 -5.18 -23.44
CA ARG A 435 -29.66 -5.77 -23.86
C ARG A 435 -30.84 -4.87 -23.53
N ASN A 436 -30.84 -4.25 -22.34
CA ASN A 436 -31.88 -3.32 -21.94
C ASN A 436 -31.93 -2.11 -22.87
N LEU A 437 -30.76 -1.56 -23.25
CA LEU A 437 -30.67 -0.48 -24.26
C LEU A 437 -31.20 -0.90 -25.62
N GLN A 438 -30.81 -2.09 -26.10
CA GLN A 438 -31.26 -2.59 -27.40
C GLN A 438 -32.77 -2.83 -27.44
N GLN A 439 -33.36 -3.31 -26.35
CA GLN A 439 -34.82 -3.47 -26.24
C GLN A 439 -35.52 -2.11 -26.27
N LEU A 440 -35.05 -1.15 -25.46
CA LEU A 440 -35.61 0.20 -25.45
C LEU A 440 -35.52 0.84 -26.84
N HIS A 441 -34.38 0.72 -27.51
CA HIS A 441 -34.19 1.25 -28.86
C HIS A 441 -35.11 0.58 -29.89
N ALA A 442 -35.26 -0.75 -29.84
CA ALA A 442 -36.08 -1.50 -30.78
C ALA A 442 -37.59 -1.25 -30.62
N ASP A 443 -38.06 -1.00 -29.39
CA ASP A 443 -39.47 -0.68 -29.11
C ASP A 443 -39.87 0.70 -29.64
N ILE A 444 -38.89 1.54 -30.00
CA ILE A 444 -39.06 2.98 -30.24
C ILE A 444 -38.67 3.40 -31.68
N ASP A 445 -37.97 2.53 -32.42
CA ASP A 445 -37.36 2.88 -33.71
C ASP A 445 -38.31 3.21 -34.90
N PRO A 446 -39.66 3.12 -34.86
CA PRO A 446 -40.49 3.59 -35.97
C PRO A 446 -41.23 4.90 -35.67
N VAL A 447 -40.65 5.86 -34.95
CA VAL A 447 -41.18 7.25 -35.01
C VAL A 447 -40.72 7.88 -36.33
N ALA A 448 -41.50 7.65 -37.39
CA ALA A 448 -41.38 8.43 -38.61
C ALA A 448 -41.80 9.86 -38.29
N VAL A 449 -40.95 10.84 -38.60
CA VAL A 449 -41.33 12.25 -38.45
C VAL A 449 -42.43 12.51 -39.46
N ASP A 450 -43.65 12.73 -38.98
CA ASP A 450 -44.73 13.15 -39.85
C ASP A 450 -44.49 14.59 -40.29
N ASP A 451 -44.35 14.78 -41.60
CA ASP A 451 -43.94 16.01 -42.24
C ASP A 451 -45.13 16.86 -42.72
N SER A 452 -46.36 16.45 -42.37
CA SER A 452 -47.63 17.01 -42.84
C SER A 452 -47.87 18.47 -42.42
N ASP A 453 -47.69 18.81 -41.14
CA ASP A 453 -47.83 20.15 -40.58
C ASP A 453 -46.85 20.40 -39.41
N VAL A 454 -46.81 21.64 -38.89
CA VAL A 454 -45.86 22.03 -37.83
C VAL A 454 -46.20 21.32 -36.50
N VAL A 455 -47.47 21.08 -36.24
CA VAL A 455 -47.97 20.48 -35.00
C VAL A 455 -47.65 18.98 -34.92
N SER A 456 -47.86 18.25 -36.02
CA SER A 456 -47.54 16.83 -36.18
C SER A 456 -46.02 16.60 -36.15
N ARG A 457 -45.23 17.49 -36.77
CA ARG A 457 -43.76 17.51 -36.64
C ARG A 457 -43.36 17.70 -35.18
N PHE A 458 -43.99 18.64 -34.48
CA PHE A 458 -43.74 18.89 -33.07
C PHE A 458 -44.06 17.67 -32.20
N HIS A 459 -45.22 17.04 -32.39
CA HIS A 459 -45.60 15.83 -31.63
C HIS A 459 -44.64 14.66 -31.90
N SER A 460 -44.21 14.46 -33.15
CA SER A 460 -43.20 13.45 -33.50
C SER A 460 -41.87 13.70 -32.79
N LEU A 461 -41.45 14.97 -32.66
CA LEU A 461 -40.25 15.36 -31.93
C LEU A 461 -40.42 15.24 -30.41
N ALA A 462 -41.61 15.54 -29.87
CA ALA A 462 -41.93 15.33 -28.46
C ALA A 462 -41.86 13.85 -28.09
N GLU A 463 -42.24 12.94 -28.99
CA GLU A 463 -42.03 11.51 -28.81
C GLU A 463 -40.54 11.16 -28.77
N ILE A 464 -39.73 11.65 -29.72
CA ILE A 464 -38.26 11.49 -29.70
C ILE A 464 -37.65 12.05 -28.40
N ARG A 465 -38.16 13.17 -27.88
CA ARG A 465 -37.69 13.76 -26.60
C ARG A 465 -37.89 12.80 -25.43
N ARG A 466 -39.10 12.26 -25.27
CA ARG A 466 -39.44 11.30 -24.20
C ARG A 466 -38.54 10.05 -24.25
N VAL A 467 -38.16 9.63 -25.45
CA VAL A 467 -37.23 8.51 -25.67
C VAL A 467 -35.84 8.83 -25.16
N ILE A 468 -35.32 10.01 -25.51
CA ILE A 468 -34.01 10.48 -25.06
C ILE A 468 -33.99 10.56 -23.52
N GLU A 469 -35.03 11.14 -22.92
CA GLU A 469 -35.18 11.21 -21.45
C GLU A 469 -35.24 9.82 -20.80
N ALA A 470 -35.96 8.87 -21.40
CA ALA A 470 -36.04 7.49 -20.92
C ALA A 470 -34.70 6.74 -21.03
N LEU A 471 -33.93 7.00 -22.09
CA LEU A 471 -32.58 6.47 -22.26
C LEU A 471 -31.64 7.07 -21.21
N GLU A 472 -31.63 8.40 -21.02
CA GLU A 472 -30.83 9.07 -19.98
C GLU A 472 -31.14 8.54 -18.58
N ALA A 473 -32.42 8.34 -18.25
CA ALA A 473 -32.84 7.75 -16.98
C ALA A 473 -32.33 6.31 -16.83
N THR A 474 -32.26 5.53 -17.92
CA THR A 474 -31.71 4.18 -17.91
C THR A 474 -30.19 4.19 -17.72
N GLU A 475 -29.46 5.04 -18.45
CA GLU A 475 -28.00 5.19 -18.31
C GLU A 475 -27.63 5.63 -16.88
N ALA A 476 -28.44 6.49 -16.26
CA ALA A 476 -28.24 6.94 -14.87
C ALA A 476 -28.38 5.81 -13.82
N THR A 477 -29.04 4.70 -14.14
CA THR A 477 -29.17 3.54 -13.23
C THR A 477 -27.99 2.56 -13.32
N TRP A 478 -27.08 2.73 -14.27
CA TRP A 478 -25.97 1.81 -14.43
C TRP A 478 -24.97 1.91 -13.29
N LEU A 479 -24.64 0.75 -12.72
CA LEU A 479 -23.63 0.65 -11.67
C LEU A 479 -22.20 0.88 -12.21
N VAL A 480 -22.00 0.61 -13.50
CA VAL A 480 -20.77 0.90 -14.24
C VAL A 480 -21.13 1.79 -15.42
N PRO A 481 -20.55 2.98 -15.57
CA PRO A 481 -20.81 3.84 -16.72
C PRO A 481 -20.14 3.23 -17.96
N TRP A 482 -20.91 2.45 -18.72
CA TRP A 482 -20.48 1.89 -20.00
C TRP A 482 -20.39 2.95 -21.11
N ALA A 483 -20.87 4.15 -20.81
CA ALA A 483 -20.84 5.31 -21.68
C ALA A 483 -19.40 5.77 -21.99
N MET A 484 -19.28 6.60 -23.03
CA MET A 484 -18.02 7.22 -23.42
C MET A 484 -17.53 8.18 -22.30
N PRO A 485 -16.28 8.70 -22.37
CA PRO A 485 -15.76 9.65 -21.38
C PRO A 485 -16.63 10.89 -21.15
N ASN A 486 -17.53 11.20 -22.10
CA ASN A 486 -18.47 12.31 -22.04
C ASN A 486 -19.79 11.95 -21.32
N GLY A 487 -19.92 10.72 -20.80
CA GLY A 487 -21.08 10.29 -19.99
C GLY A 487 -22.26 9.73 -20.78
N GLU A 488 -22.22 9.72 -22.12
CA GLU A 488 -23.34 9.27 -22.97
C GLU A 488 -22.96 8.13 -23.94
N THR A 489 -23.93 7.31 -24.35
CA THR A 489 -23.75 6.34 -25.44
C THR A 489 -23.84 6.97 -26.84
N MET A 490 -23.23 6.31 -27.84
CA MET A 490 -23.31 6.75 -29.24
C MET A 490 -24.74 6.82 -29.78
N ALA A 491 -25.62 5.92 -29.33
CA ALA A 491 -27.03 5.90 -29.72
C ALA A 491 -27.76 7.12 -29.18
N LEU A 492 -27.53 7.46 -27.91
CA LEU A 492 -28.11 8.64 -27.27
C LEU A 492 -27.66 9.93 -27.98
N GLN A 493 -26.36 10.08 -28.26
CA GLN A 493 -25.84 11.23 -29.01
C GLN A 493 -26.45 11.34 -30.41
N ALA A 494 -26.63 10.22 -31.11
CA ALA A 494 -27.25 10.21 -32.43
C ALA A 494 -28.72 10.68 -32.37
N MET A 495 -29.48 10.25 -31.35
CA MET A 495 -30.86 10.68 -31.13
C MET A 495 -30.95 12.17 -30.76
N LYS A 496 -30.12 12.66 -29.84
CA LYS A 496 -30.03 14.09 -29.52
C LYS A 496 -29.74 14.94 -30.76
N ARG A 497 -28.77 14.54 -31.58
CA ARG A 497 -28.47 15.24 -32.86
C ARG A 497 -29.61 15.18 -33.88
N ARG A 498 -30.43 14.12 -33.87
CA ARG A 498 -31.63 14.02 -34.71
C ARG A 498 -32.71 14.96 -34.20
N TYR A 499 -32.96 14.98 -32.90
CA TYR A 499 -33.91 15.87 -32.24
C TYR A 499 -33.54 17.34 -32.45
N LEU A 500 -32.30 17.74 -32.16
CA LEU A 500 -31.82 19.12 -32.29
C LEU A 500 -32.02 19.67 -33.70
N ARG A 501 -31.60 18.90 -34.72
CA ARG A 501 -31.79 19.28 -36.13
C ARG A 501 -33.26 19.35 -36.48
N GLY A 502 -34.05 18.34 -36.11
CA GLY A 502 -35.49 18.30 -36.42
C GLY A 502 -36.26 19.46 -35.79
N PHE A 503 -35.97 19.80 -34.54
CA PHE A 503 -36.60 20.91 -33.83
C PHE A 503 -36.17 22.26 -34.39
N GLU A 504 -34.87 22.45 -34.66
CA GLU A 504 -34.35 23.69 -35.23
C GLU A 504 -34.91 23.97 -36.63
N THR A 505 -34.82 23.01 -37.55
CA THR A 505 -35.27 23.22 -38.95
C THR A 505 -36.77 23.05 -39.13
N GLY A 506 -37.40 22.13 -38.39
CA GLY A 506 -38.79 21.71 -38.58
C GLY A 506 -39.81 22.47 -37.75
N VAL A 507 -39.40 23.09 -36.63
CA VAL A 507 -40.30 23.83 -35.74
C VAL A 507 -39.81 25.27 -35.58
N LEU A 508 -38.59 25.48 -35.07
CA LEU A 508 -38.10 26.81 -34.74
C LEU A 508 -37.98 27.73 -35.95
N ALA A 509 -37.38 27.27 -37.04
CA ALA A 509 -37.24 28.08 -38.26
C ALA A 509 -38.59 28.52 -38.84
N LEU A 510 -39.62 27.67 -38.75
CA LEU A 510 -40.97 28.00 -39.22
C LEU A 510 -41.65 29.02 -38.30
N LEU A 511 -41.52 28.86 -36.98
CA LEU A 511 -42.04 29.81 -36.00
C LEU A 511 -41.32 31.16 -36.10
N ASP A 512 -40.00 31.18 -36.28
CA ASP A 512 -39.22 32.40 -36.48
C ASP A 512 -39.70 33.17 -37.71
N ALA A 513 -39.88 32.48 -38.84
CA ALA A 513 -40.40 33.11 -40.06
C ALA A 513 -41.83 33.64 -39.92
N ARG A 514 -42.64 33.10 -39.01
CA ARG A 514 -43.98 33.63 -38.69
C ARG A 514 -43.89 34.81 -37.73
N ARG A 515 -43.05 34.68 -36.71
CA ARG A 515 -42.75 35.73 -35.73
C ARG A 515 -42.30 37.00 -36.43
N ASP A 516 -41.33 36.90 -37.34
CA ASP A 516 -40.79 38.06 -38.05
C ASP A 516 -41.88 38.76 -38.89
N ARG A 517 -42.76 37.99 -39.55
CA ARG A 517 -43.92 38.53 -40.28
C ARG A 517 -44.92 39.25 -39.37
N LEU A 518 -45.20 38.69 -38.18
CA LEU A 518 -46.09 39.32 -37.21
C LEU A 518 -45.50 40.60 -36.63
N PHE A 519 -44.19 40.63 -36.34
CA PHE A 519 -43.52 41.86 -35.93
C PHE A 519 -43.59 42.92 -37.03
N ASP A 520 -43.38 42.57 -38.30
CA ASP A 520 -43.54 43.49 -39.42
C ASP A 520 -44.96 44.03 -39.57
N GLU A 521 -45.98 43.21 -39.31
CA GLU A 521 -47.39 43.63 -39.31
C GLU A 521 -47.70 44.57 -38.13
N MET A 522 -47.30 44.20 -36.91
CA MET A 522 -47.59 44.96 -35.69
C MET A 522 -46.70 46.20 -35.52
N ASN A 523 -45.54 46.26 -36.17
CA ASN A 523 -44.75 47.48 -36.27
C ASN A 523 -45.40 48.51 -37.21
N ARG A 524 -46.22 48.05 -38.18
CA ARG A 524 -47.05 48.93 -39.01
C ARG A 524 -48.35 49.35 -38.30
N ASN A 525 -48.86 48.53 -37.39
CA ASN A 525 -50.06 48.80 -36.59
C ASN A 525 -49.80 48.70 -35.08
N VAL A 526 -49.13 49.73 -34.54
CA VAL A 526 -48.64 49.76 -33.14
C VAL A 526 -49.75 49.61 -32.10
N THR A 527 -50.99 49.98 -32.42
CA THR A 527 -52.11 49.91 -31.48
C THR A 527 -52.72 48.51 -31.34
N ASP A 528 -52.23 47.50 -32.07
CA ASP A 528 -52.73 46.13 -31.97
C ASP A 528 -52.56 45.60 -30.52
N PRO A 529 -53.64 45.14 -29.86
CA PRO A 529 -53.57 44.65 -28.49
C PRO A 529 -52.73 43.37 -28.33
N ARG A 530 -52.42 42.64 -29.40
CA ARG A 530 -51.59 41.42 -29.41
C ARG A 530 -50.09 41.73 -29.38
N ARG A 531 -49.70 42.98 -29.63
CA ARG A 531 -48.31 43.43 -29.64
C ARG A 531 -47.61 43.22 -28.30
N GLY A 532 -48.33 43.41 -27.20
CA GLY A 532 -47.78 43.20 -25.85
C GLY A 532 -47.42 41.75 -25.57
N ASP A 533 -48.29 40.82 -26.00
CA ASP A 533 -48.04 39.37 -25.86
C ASP A 533 -46.82 38.93 -26.69
N LEU A 534 -46.64 39.53 -27.88
CA LEU A 534 -45.51 39.27 -28.77
C LEU A 534 -44.17 39.79 -28.20
N LEU A 535 -44.16 41.01 -27.64
CA LEU A 535 -43.00 41.61 -26.99
C LEU A 535 -42.60 40.85 -25.72
N LEU A 536 -43.58 40.48 -24.89
CA LEU A 536 -43.33 39.71 -23.67
C LEU A 536 -42.77 38.31 -23.99
N GLY A 537 -43.34 37.61 -24.96
CA GLY A 537 -42.85 36.30 -25.39
C GLY A 537 -41.42 36.33 -25.91
N LEU A 538 -41.08 37.32 -26.75
CA LEU A 538 -39.72 37.51 -27.27
C LEU A 538 -38.72 37.86 -26.16
N THR A 539 -39.13 38.70 -25.21
CA THR A 539 -38.32 39.08 -24.04
C THR A 539 -37.94 37.85 -23.21
N ARG A 540 -38.92 36.96 -22.94
CA ARG A 540 -38.69 35.71 -22.21
C ARG A 540 -37.82 34.73 -22.97
N GLU A 541 -37.98 34.63 -24.30
CA GLU A 541 -37.09 33.85 -25.17
C GLU A 541 -35.62 34.29 -25.02
N ILE A 542 -35.36 35.61 -25.08
CA ILE A 542 -34.01 36.19 -24.95
C ILE A 542 -33.43 35.89 -23.56
N ASN A 543 -34.23 36.06 -22.50
CA ASN A 543 -33.80 35.80 -21.13
C ASN A 543 -33.47 34.31 -20.89
N LEU A 544 -34.27 33.39 -21.44
CA LEU A 544 -33.99 31.94 -21.39
C LEU A 544 -32.66 31.60 -22.09
N LEU A 545 -32.43 32.14 -23.30
CA LEU A 545 -31.19 31.95 -24.04
C LEU A 545 -29.98 32.57 -23.31
N GLY A 546 -30.16 33.77 -22.72
CA GLY A 546 -29.15 34.45 -21.93
C GLY A 546 -28.76 33.69 -20.66
N ALA A 547 -29.74 33.10 -19.96
CA ALA A 547 -29.51 32.34 -18.74
C ALA A 547 -28.67 31.07 -18.99
N ARG A 548 -28.93 30.33 -20.08
CA ARG A 548 -28.12 29.16 -20.47
C ARG A 548 -26.69 29.52 -20.88
N LEU A 549 -26.47 30.71 -21.44
CA LEU A 549 -25.11 31.19 -21.76
C LEU A 549 -24.36 31.72 -20.53
N ALA A 550 -25.08 32.11 -19.47
CA ALA A 550 -24.50 32.62 -18.23
C ALA A 550 -24.18 31.50 -17.23
N ASN A 551 -24.92 30.39 -17.27
CA ASN A 551 -24.72 29.24 -16.41
C ASN A 551 -23.95 28.13 -17.17
N ASP A 552 -22.80 27.69 -16.65
CA ASP A 552 -21.97 26.61 -17.24
C ASP A 552 -22.63 25.21 -17.08
N GLU A 553 -23.79 25.15 -16.42
CA GLU A 553 -24.57 23.94 -16.28
C GLU A 553 -25.42 23.67 -17.52
N LEU A 554 -25.44 22.40 -17.96
CA LEU A 554 -26.19 21.90 -19.11
C LEU A 554 -27.72 22.12 -19.00
N ASN A 555 -28.25 22.60 -17.87
CA ASN A 555 -29.68 22.83 -17.66
C ASN A 555 -29.99 24.28 -17.28
N PRO A 556 -30.94 24.95 -17.95
CA PRO A 556 -31.44 26.25 -17.50
C PRO A 556 -32.18 26.11 -16.16
N PRO A 557 -32.07 27.09 -15.23
CA PRO A 557 -32.76 27.03 -13.95
C PRO A 557 -34.29 26.98 -14.13
N ALA A 558 -34.94 26.05 -13.41
CA ALA A 558 -36.39 25.84 -13.43
C ALA A 558 -37.24 27.06 -12.99
N ALA A 559 -36.60 28.10 -12.46
CA ALA A 559 -37.23 29.35 -12.02
C ALA A 559 -37.36 30.41 -13.13
N LEU A 560 -36.95 30.13 -14.36
CA LEU A 560 -37.05 31.08 -15.46
C LEU A 560 -38.48 31.20 -16.00
N PRO A 561 -38.87 32.37 -16.54
CA PRO A 561 -40.22 32.61 -17.01
C PRO A 561 -40.56 31.74 -18.23
N VAL A 562 -41.72 31.07 -18.16
CA VAL A 562 -42.28 30.25 -19.24
C VAL A 562 -42.72 31.13 -20.41
N MET A 563 -42.49 30.69 -21.65
CA MET A 563 -43.06 31.34 -22.84
C MET A 563 -44.59 31.32 -22.73
N THR A 564 -45.23 32.48 -22.89
CA THR A 564 -46.67 32.58 -22.66
C THR A 564 -47.47 31.77 -23.70
N PRO A 565 -48.53 31.05 -23.30
CA PRO A 565 -49.45 30.40 -24.25
C PRO A 565 -50.02 31.39 -25.28
N GLU A 566 -50.23 32.64 -24.88
CA GLU A 566 -50.67 33.74 -25.73
C GLU A 566 -49.63 34.04 -26.83
N TYR A 567 -48.33 34.02 -26.51
CA TYR A 567 -47.27 34.20 -27.51
C TYR A 567 -47.24 33.05 -28.52
N LEU A 568 -47.32 31.80 -28.05
CA LEU A 568 -47.24 30.63 -28.93
C LEU A 568 -48.47 30.48 -29.83
N SER A 569 -49.67 30.75 -29.29
CA SER A 569 -50.92 30.73 -30.07
C SER A 569 -50.99 31.82 -31.14
N LEU A 570 -50.26 32.93 -30.97
CA LEU A 570 -50.10 33.94 -32.02
C LEU A 570 -49.22 33.46 -33.18
N LEU A 571 -48.18 32.65 -32.88
CA LEU A 571 -47.27 32.10 -33.89
C LEU A 571 -47.88 30.92 -34.65
N GLU A 572 -48.62 30.06 -33.95
CA GLU A 572 -49.36 28.93 -34.54
C GLU A 572 -50.70 28.79 -33.82
N ALA A 573 -51.80 29.03 -34.54
CA ALA A 573 -53.14 29.04 -33.94
C ALA A 573 -53.55 27.66 -33.38
N GLU A 574 -52.93 26.60 -33.87
CA GLU A 574 -53.14 25.23 -33.42
C GLU A 574 -52.35 24.91 -32.12
N PHE A 575 -51.43 25.79 -31.69
CA PHE A 575 -50.77 25.68 -30.39
C PHE A 575 -51.68 26.25 -29.29
N GLY A 576 -52.61 25.42 -28.82
CA GLY A 576 -53.41 25.71 -27.63
C GLY A 576 -52.59 25.73 -26.33
N ALA A 577 -53.26 26.01 -25.19
CA ALA A 577 -52.60 26.11 -23.88
C ALA A 577 -51.85 24.83 -23.46
N ASP A 578 -52.40 23.65 -23.79
CA ASP A 578 -51.76 22.37 -23.47
C ASP A 578 -50.48 22.14 -24.30
N VAL A 579 -50.51 22.50 -25.59
CA VAL A 579 -49.36 22.38 -26.51
C VAL A 579 -48.27 23.39 -26.14
N ALA A 580 -48.64 24.57 -25.63
CA ALA A 580 -47.69 25.57 -25.17
C ALA A 580 -46.79 25.07 -24.02
N ILE A 581 -47.34 24.28 -23.10
CA ILE A 581 -46.59 23.65 -22.01
C ILE A 581 -45.62 22.60 -22.58
N GLU A 582 -46.11 21.69 -23.43
CA GLU A 582 -45.24 20.69 -24.06
C GLU A 582 -44.14 21.31 -24.91
N PHE A 583 -44.44 22.43 -25.59
CA PHE A 583 -43.49 23.19 -26.39
C PHE A 583 -42.42 23.83 -25.52
N HIS A 584 -42.79 24.38 -24.36
CA HIS A 584 -41.83 24.90 -23.42
C HIS A 584 -40.84 23.82 -22.96
N ASP A 585 -41.32 22.63 -22.60
CA ASP A 585 -40.44 21.50 -22.23
C ASP A 585 -39.52 21.10 -23.39
N ALA A 586 -40.03 21.10 -24.63
CA ALA A 586 -39.25 20.77 -25.82
C ALA A 586 -38.17 21.83 -26.08
N TRP A 587 -38.51 23.09 -25.88
CA TRP A 587 -37.56 24.19 -25.97
C TRP A 587 -36.45 24.08 -24.92
N LEU A 588 -36.79 23.76 -23.67
CA LEU A 588 -35.81 23.55 -22.60
C LEU A 588 -34.89 22.36 -22.91
N ALA A 589 -35.45 21.24 -23.42
CA ALA A 589 -34.65 20.09 -23.86
C ALA A 589 -33.71 20.44 -25.02
N TRP A 590 -34.18 21.22 -26.01
CA TRP A 590 -33.32 21.73 -27.08
C TRP A 590 -32.18 22.59 -26.52
N LEU A 591 -32.48 23.47 -25.57
CA LEU A 591 -31.49 24.36 -24.95
C LEU A 591 -30.48 23.60 -24.09
N ALA A 592 -30.92 22.54 -23.41
CA ALA A 592 -30.07 21.68 -22.58
C ALA A 592 -29.14 20.79 -23.41
N TRP A 593 -29.67 20.18 -24.47
CA TRP A 593 -28.91 19.28 -25.33
C TRP A 593 -28.05 19.99 -26.39
N GLN A 594 -28.21 21.30 -26.58
CA GLN A 594 -27.39 22.07 -27.51
C GLN A 594 -25.97 22.28 -26.97
N GLU A 595 -25.01 21.55 -27.56
CA GLU A 595 -23.58 21.68 -27.25
C GLU A 595 -22.94 22.93 -27.89
N ASN A 596 -23.54 23.48 -28.94
CA ASN A 596 -22.96 24.61 -29.68
C ASN A 596 -23.52 25.97 -29.21
N ASP A 597 -22.81 26.59 -28.27
CA ASP A 597 -23.14 27.93 -27.76
C ASP A 597 -23.19 29.02 -28.85
N ALA A 598 -22.54 28.83 -30.01
CA ALA A 598 -22.62 29.79 -31.10
C ALA A 598 -24.03 29.86 -31.70
N VAL A 599 -24.76 28.74 -31.74
CA VAL A 599 -26.15 28.69 -32.21
C VAL A 599 -27.06 29.45 -31.24
N ILE A 600 -26.89 29.23 -29.93
CA ILE A 600 -27.65 29.92 -28.88
C ILE A 600 -27.38 31.42 -28.91
N ARG A 601 -26.10 31.83 -29.02
CA ARG A 601 -25.70 33.24 -29.15
C ARG A 601 -26.32 33.91 -30.37
N ALA A 602 -26.19 33.29 -31.55
CA ALA A 602 -26.73 33.84 -32.80
C ALA A 602 -28.25 34.05 -32.71
N ARG A 603 -28.97 33.07 -32.14
CA ARG A 603 -30.42 33.17 -31.94
C ARG A 603 -30.80 34.28 -30.97
N ARG A 604 -30.14 34.36 -29.81
CA ARG A 604 -30.37 35.43 -28.83
C ARG A 604 -30.16 36.80 -29.44
N ASP A 605 -29.07 36.97 -30.19
CA ASP A 605 -28.70 38.25 -30.78
C ASP A 605 -29.69 38.66 -31.88
N ASN A 606 -30.19 37.71 -32.68
CA ASN A 606 -31.26 37.96 -33.65
C ASN A 606 -32.58 38.37 -32.96
N SER A 607 -33.02 37.59 -31.96
CA SER A 607 -34.23 37.90 -31.19
C SER A 607 -34.13 39.27 -30.49
N ARG A 608 -32.96 39.60 -29.93
CA ARG A 608 -32.69 40.92 -29.32
C ARG A 608 -32.74 42.04 -30.35
N ALA A 609 -32.19 41.86 -31.54
CA ALA A 609 -32.27 42.86 -32.61
C ALA A 609 -33.72 43.13 -33.03
N THR A 610 -34.54 42.09 -33.16
CA THR A 610 -35.99 42.22 -33.43
C THR A 610 -36.71 42.96 -32.31
N LEU A 611 -36.40 42.66 -31.04
CA LEU A 611 -36.99 43.35 -29.90
C LEU A 611 -36.66 44.85 -29.92
N ILE A 612 -35.39 45.21 -30.13
CA ILE A 612 -34.95 46.61 -30.22
C ILE A 612 -35.66 47.32 -31.37
N ALA A 613 -35.68 46.75 -32.57
CA ALA A 613 -36.34 47.35 -33.73
C ALA A 613 -37.84 47.57 -33.50
N SER A 614 -38.51 46.65 -32.81
CA SER A 614 -39.91 46.81 -32.45
C SER A 614 -40.14 47.90 -31.41
N LEU A 615 -39.30 48.02 -30.38
CA LEU A 615 -39.40 49.11 -29.40
C LEU A 615 -39.13 50.47 -30.04
N GLU A 616 -38.15 50.56 -30.96
CA GLU A 616 -37.83 51.78 -31.70
C GLU A 616 -38.92 52.20 -32.70
N ALA A 617 -39.74 51.26 -33.19
CA ALA A 617 -40.84 51.58 -34.11
C ALA A 617 -41.96 52.41 -33.45
N ALA A 618 -42.03 52.45 -32.11
CA ALA A 618 -43.05 53.16 -31.35
C ALA A 618 -42.47 53.81 -30.08
N PRO A 619 -41.58 54.82 -30.22
CA PRO A 619 -40.90 55.42 -29.08
C PRO A 619 -41.92 56.14 -28.18
N GLY A 620 -42.03 55.70 -26.93
CA GLY A 620 -42.93 56.28 -25.92
C GLY A 620 -44.35 55.71 -25.86
N ASP A 621 -44.71 54.70 -26.67
CA ASP A 621 -45.97 53.97 -26.45
C ASP A 621 -45.80 52.97 -25.30
N VAL A 622 -46.21 53.37 -24.10
CA VAL A 622 -46.31 52.49 -22.91
C VAL A 622 -47.72 51.97 -22.68
N GLN A 623 -48.70 52.37 -23.50
CA GLN A 623 -50.10 51.99 -23.32
C GLN A 623 -50.33 50.50 -23.57
N TRP A 624 -49.45 49.84 -24.32
CA TRP A 624 -49.50 48.38 -24.49
C TRP A 624 -49.21 47.63 -23.19
N LEU A 625 -48.37 48.14 -22.28
CA LEU A 625 -48.13 47.53 -20.96
C LEU A 625 -49.39 47.57 -20.09
N VAL A 626 -50.11 48.71 -20.14
CA VAL A 626 -51.40 48.88 -19.46
C VAL A 626 -52.45 47.90 -20.04
N ARG A 627 -52.52 47.80 -21.37
CA ARG A 627 -53.41 46.84 -22.05
C ARG A 627 -53.05 45.39 -21.72
N LEU A 628 -51.76 45.08 -21.64
CA LEU A 628 -51.25 43.76 -21.29
C LEU A 628 -51.65 43.40 -19.85
N ALA A 629 -51.36 44.27 -18.87
CA ALA A 629 -51.69 44.05 -17.46
C ALA A 629 -53.20 43.81 -17.23
N ASN A 630 -54.06 44.55 -17.93
CA ASN A 630 -55.52 44.35 -17.86
C ASN A 630 -56.00 43.01 -18.45
N ARG A 631 -55.19 42.34 -19.28
CA ARG A 631 -55.57 41.07 -19.95
C ARG A 631 -55.02 39.82 -19.27
N GLN A 632 -54.13 39.96 -18.29
CA GLN A 632 -53.48 38.84 -17.58
C GLN A 632 -54.38 38.19 -16.50
N GLY A 633 -55.65 38.62 -16.39
CA GLY A 633 -56.58 38.07 -15.40
C GLY A 633 -56.32 38.53 -13.96
N LEU A 634 -55.67 39.69 -13.80
CA LEU A 634 -55.54 40.38 -12.51
C LEU A 634 -56.89 41.01 -12.10
N ASP A 635 -57.17 41.03 -10.80
CA ASP A 635 -58.46 41.54 -10.29
C ASP A 635 -58.55 43.07 -10.43
N ASP A 636 -59.68 43.55 -10.95
CA ASP A 636 -60.07 44.95 -10.88
C ASP A 636 -60.47 45.28 -9.44
N VAL A 637 -60.05 46.45 -8.93
CA VAL A 637 -60.42 46.89 -7.58
C VAL A 637 -61.71 47.69 -7.64
N GLY A 638 -62.78 47.13 -7.08
CA GLY A 638 -64.09 47.75 -6.99
C GLY A 638 -64.22 48.72 -5.82
N LEU A 639 -65.17 49.66 -5.92
CA LEU A 639 -65.48 50.60 -4.83
C LEU A 639 -65.90 49.87 -3.53
N ASP A 640 -66.47 48.68 -3.63
CA ASP A 640 -66.93 47.84 -2.53
C ASP A 640 -65.78 47.21 -1.72
N GLU A 641 -64.62 46.97 -2.33
CA GLU A 641 -63.41 46.53 -1.63
C GLU A 641 -62.76 47.65 -0.80
N PHE A 642 -62.89 48.91 -1.26
CA PHE A 642 -62.35 50.08 -0.56
C PHE A 642 -63.34 50.67 0.47
N TRP A 643 -64.64 50.63 0.16
CA TRP A 643 -65.71 51.21 0.98
C TRP A 643 -66.95 50.29 1.02
N PRO A 644 -67.13 49.47 2.06
CA PRO A 644 -68.22 48.48 2.15
C PRO A 644 -69.57 49.11 2.59
N GLY A 645 -69.89 50.32 2.13
CA GLY A 645 -70.98 51.16 2.68
C GLY A 645 -72.37 50.51 2.73
N SER A 646 -73.32 51.16 3.40
CA SER A 646 -74.65 50.60 3.73
C SER A 646 -75.65 50.46 2.56
N ALA A 647 -75.26 50.79 1.32
CA ALA A 647 -76.12 50.67 0.13
C ALA A 647 -75.30 50.17 -1.08
N ARG A 648 -75.84 49.20 -1.82
CA ARG A 648 -75.23 48.68 -3.06
C ARG A 648 -75.49 49.64 -4.21
N VAL A 649 -74.42 50.10 -4.86
CA VAL A 649 -74.48 50.89 -6.09
C VAL A 649 -74.44 49.93 -7.27
N ASN A 650 -75.46 49.97 -8.15
CA ASN A 650 -75.41 49.25 -9.44
C ASN A 650 -74.50 50.03 -10.39
N ASP A 651 -73.60 49.33 -11.12
CA ASP A 651 -72.50 49.91 -11.92
C ASP A 651 -71.53 50.78 -11.11
N ALA A 652 -71.03 50.24 -9.98
CA ALA A 652 -70.01 50.90 -9.19
C ALA A 652 -68.72 51.10 -10.01
N PRO A 653 -68.05 52.27 -9.93
CA PRO A 653 -66.80 52.49 -10.64
C PRO A 653 -65.73 51.52 -10.13
N SER A 654 -65.05 50.83 -11.04
CA SER A 654 -63.89 49.99 -10.76
C SER A 654 -62.60 50.65 -11.27
N VAL A 655 -61.50 50.37 -10.57
CA VAL A 655 -60.15 50.69 -11.06
C VAL A 655 -59.65 49.46 -11.79
N ALA A 656 -59.36 49.63 -13.08
CA ALA A 656 -58.84 48.55 -13.92
C ALA A 656 -57.53 47.99 -13.34
N ALA A 657 -57.33 46.69 -13.48
CA ALA A 657 -56.25 45.94 -12.85
C ALA A 657 -54.86 46.56 -13.04
N ALA A 658 -54.56 47.14 -14.20
CA ALA A 658 -53.28 47.80 -14.49
C ALA A 658 -52.93 48.97 -13.56
N TYR A 659 -53.93 49.61 -12.93
CA TYR A 659 -53.74 50.74 -12.02
C TYR A 659 -53.81 50.33 -10.53
N THR A 660 -53.84 49.01 -10.26
CA THR A 660 -53.79 48.45 -8.90
C THR A 660 -52.34 48.20 -8.46
N THR A 661 -52.10 47.89 -7.19
CA THR A 661 -50.76 47.49 -6.72
C THR A 661 -50.28 46.22 -7.43
N ALA A 662 -51.16 45.24 -7.63
CA ALA A 662 -50.83 44.01 -8.33
C ALA A 662 -50.51 44.25 -9.82
N GLY A 663 -51.26 45.16 -10.48
CA GLY A 663 -50.97 45.57 -11.86
C GLY A 663 -49.65 46.33 -11.99
N ASN A 664 -49.35 47.24 -11.05
CA ASN A 664 -48.08 47.93 -11.01
C ASN A 664 -46.90 46.96 -10.80
N ASP A 665 -47.01 46.02 -9.86
CA ASP A 665 -45.98 45.01 -9.61
C ASP A 665 -45.74 44.14 -10.84
N PHE A 666 -46.79 43.78 -11.58
CA PHE A 666 -46.68 43.07 -12.86
C PHE A 666 -46.01 43.91 -13.95
N ILE A 667 -46.36 45.19 -14.10
CA ILE A 667 -45.74 46.07 -15.10
C ILE A 667 -44.23 46.25 -14.78
N GLN A 668 -43.89 46.44 -13.51
CA GLN A 668 -42.50 46.56 -13.07
C GLN A 668 -41.70 45.27 -13.30
N SER A 669 -42.32 44.09 -13.11
CA SER A 669 -41.65 42.82 -13.41
C SER A 669 -41.40 42.62 -14.91
N VAL A 670 -42.36 43.00 -15.76
CA VAL A 670 -42.19 42.97 -17.22
C VAL A 670 -41.10 43.93 -17.68
N LEU A 671 -41.04 45.15 -17.13
CA LEU A 671 -39.97 46.10 -17.44
C LEU A 671 -38.60 45.56 -17.02
N ALA A 672 -38.49 44.96 -15.84
CA ALA A 672 -37.25 44.30 -15.41
C ALA A 672 -36.84 43.13 -16.31
N GLU A 673 -37.82 42.34 -16.81
CA GLU A 673 -37.55 41.29 -17.81
C GLU A 673 -37.02 41.87 -19.13
N ILE A 674 -37.59 42.99 -19.60
CA ILE A 674 -37.14 43.68 -20.83
C ILE A 674 -35.72 44.24 -20.65
N ASP A 675 -35.45 44.89 -19.52
CA ASP A 675 -34.13 45.41 -19.20
C ASP A 675 -33.08 44.32 -19.18
N ALA A 676 -33.37 43.17 -18.54
CA ALA A 676 -32.50 42.00 -18.55
C ALA A 676 -32.25 41.48 -19.98
N ALA A 677 -33.30 41.44 -20.80
CA ALA A 677 -33.21 40.98 -22.18
C ALA A 677 -32.37 41.93 -23.05
N LEU A 678 -32.34 43.22 -22.77
CA LEU A 678 -31.56 44.22 -23.50
C LEU A 678 -30.11 44.34 -23.00
N LEU A 679 -29.88 44.29 -21.68
CA LEU A 679 -28.61 44.60 -21.03
C LEU A 679 -27.63 43.42 -20.88
N GLY A 680 -28.05 42.19 -21.17
CA GLY A 680 -27.25 40.97 -20.97
C GLY A 680 -25.79 41.11 -21.44
N ASN A 681 -24.92 41.29 -20.44
CA ASN A 681 -23.46 41.44 -20.39
C ASN A 681 -22.73 41.78 -21.71
N ALA A 682 -22.21 43.01 -21.73
CA ALA A 682 -21.27 43.64 -22.67
C ALA A 682 -21.89 44.46 -23.82
N GLY A 683 -22.07 45.75 -23.56
CA GLY A 683 -21.75 46.84 -24.49
C GLY A 683 -22.80 47.21 -25.54
N SER A 684 -23.74 48.11 -25.17
CA SER A 684 -24.15 49.24 -26.03
C SER A 684 -24.93 50.28 -25.21
N ASP A 685 -24.21 51.06 -24.40
CA ASP A 685 -24.77 52.05 -23.46
C ASP A 685 -25.56 53.20 -24.11
N ALA A 686 -25.41 53.46 -25.42
CA ALA A 686 -26.00 54.66 -26.02
C ALA A 686 -27.46 54.50 -26.45
N THR A 687 -27.84 53.34 -27.02
CA THR A 687 -29.20 53.10 -27.53
C THR A 687 -30.15 52.63 -26.43
N VAL A 688 -29.62 51.83 -25.50
CA VAL A 688 -30.38 51.33 -24.33
C VAL A 688 -30.63 52.44 -23.31
N ALA A 689 -29.67 53.35 -23.08
CA ALA A 689 -29.90 54.51 -22.21
C ALA A 689 -30.98 55.45 -22.76
N ALA A 690 -31.05 55.65 -24.09
CA ALA A 690 -32.06 56.48 -24.72
C ALA A 690 -33.47 55.89 -24.61
N LEU A 691 -33.61 54.57 -24.71
CA LEU A 691 -34.88 53.86 -24.52
C LEU A 691 -35.27 53.78 -23.04
N ALA A 692 -34.33 53.53 -22.12
CA ALA A 692 -34.59 53.55 -20.68
C ALA A 692 -35.09 54.92 -20.18
N THR A 693 -34.50 56.03 -20.66
CA THR A 693 -35.03 57.39 -20.39
C THR A 693 -36.36 57.71 -21.06
N ALA A 694 -36.85 56.87 -21.98
CA ALA A 694 -38.19 57.02 -22.55
C ALA A 694 -39.26 56.26 -21.75
N PHE A 695 -38.86 55.40 -20.81
CA PHE A 695 -39.73 54.63 -19.91
C PHE A 695 -39.85 55.25 -18.50
N ASP A 696 -38.85 56.02 -18.04
CA ASP A 696 -38.93 56.96 -16.89
C ASP A 696 -39.69 58.24 -17.27
#